data_AF-A0AA40C4W7-F1
#
_entry.id   AF-A0AA40C4W7-F1
#
_cell.length_a   1.000
_cell.length_b   1.000
_cell.length_c   1.000
_cell.angle_alpha   90.00
_cell.angle_beta   90.00
_cell.angle_gamma   90.00
#
_symmetry.space_group_name_H-M   'P 1'
#
loop_
_entity.id
_entity.type
_entity.pdbx_description
1 polymer ?
#
loop_
_entity_poly.entity_id
_entity_poly.type
_entity_poly.pdbx_seq_one_letter_code
_entity_poly.pdbx_strand_id
1 'polypeptide(L)'
;MRLTSTTIALSLGAVGLNAAAATKATTLVSAPGQVAAVPAWDLQSSAKAGSDLAALSKTGVDTSSWHHVNKSKCTLMGCLIESGFYNDTELFYSDNLSKTHGITSRADVFLNGKQVADKSSQVGAYGGHTYDITGLSSKANALVIRAYPTSYYYDFAIGWVDWNPWPADNGTGVWRDVEIKQTGSVALGPLRVVTQIGTPLGSKPADVALKAKAQNLEKTAVTVTASGSITPAAGGEPLTWSKTVTLPPLSTTDIVLTNTVKQPAIWWPKQWGDQPLYKANLTITTADGALSDSAPGSFGFRTVTSRVNEHNDTIFSVNGQPFQVLGAGYAPDMFLRWDTAKWEAEGRYILDLGFNTIRLEGKNEQPQLYEVADRLGIMIMPGWECCDKWEAWSYNDNLAVPTPVWVDGDYVVANASMGHEAAMMQTHPSLLVYLTGSDYWPDDKAAPMYVNTLKGADWQAPIISSASKRSYPAITGPSGLKMDGPYDWVPPNYWFDTEPAANRFGAAFGFGSELGAGVGTPDLSSLKKFLSPADLADLWMSPNKSLFHMSPPTSDFRHRTIYNNALWKRWGAPTSLEDYVVKAQITDYEATRAQYEGYSAMWNAKRPATGLIYWMLTGAFPSLHWNIWDYYMHPAGGYFGTKVGSRLEHVAYDYVRKSVHLINHSLDRKGARKVQVEVVDTAGKTTYSNTVSVTTAPNTSKSVASLTAALSGNRDVVFLKLVLTDGKGVVVSRNVYWVAKGVDELDWDGSDWYVTYVTKYSDYTALNKLAAANVSATAVVGKGAAARGETTVTLENLSSVPAFFVSLNLVDKAGGDVVPLTWSDNYVTLFPKEKLTVSLYMLSNLKLFPVLLVEYCSSNWLSCFGSTARLGSSHENNLIHRAEIRSTEWSAGNATEQHNNGGRGRCASLHSSQWGSRNEVVGIKLQRAWFEHIVLPHLESSYSTICNGPVRFLSRGKDSQASQAASEQHKLRQASTSFGKLCQASYRQL
;
A
#
# COMPACT_ATOMS: atom_id res chain seq x y z
N MET A 1 51.28 44.90 -24.61
CA MET A 1 51.05 44.52 -23.20
C MET A 1 51.48 43.07 -23.00
N ARG A 2 52.07 42.72 -21.86
CA ARG A 2 52.38 41.33 -21.45
C ARG A 2 51.72 41.11 -20.08
N LEU A 3 51.22 39.90 -19.82
CA LEU A 3 51.41 39.24 -18.52
C LEU A 3 51.03 37.75 -18.64
N THR A 4 51.96 36.90 -18.21
CA THR A 4 51.84 35.44 -18.16
C THR A 4 52.28 34.98 -16.78
N SER A 5 51.47 34.13 -16.15
CA SER A 5 51.84 33.02 -15.24
C SER A 5 52.74 33.25 -14.01
N THR A 6 52.53 32.35 -13.04
CA THR A 6 53.53 31.82 -12.08
C THR A 6 53.63 32.48 -10.70
N THR A 7 52.85 31.91 -9.77
CA THR A 7 53.27 31.35 -8.47
C THR A 7 54.20 32.13 -7.51
N ILE A 8 53.74 32.28 -6.26
CA ILE A 8 54.51 31.98 -5.04
C ILE A 8 53.52 31.63 -3.91
N ALA A 9 53.91 30.72 -3.01
CA ALA A 9 53.11 30.29 -1.86
C ALA A 9 53.58 30.99 -0.56
N LEU A 10 52.69 31.10 0.43
CA LEU A 10 53.08 31.47 1.79
C LEU A 10 52.11 30.87 2.82
N SER A 11 52.68 30.35 3.90
CA SER A 11 52.00 29.57 4.92
C SER A 11 51.65 30.40 6.15
N LEU A 12 50.38 30.36 6.55
CA LEU A 12 49.95 30.46 7.95
C LEU A 12 48.98 29.29 8.21
N GLY A 13 48.94 28.68 9.39
CA GLY A 13 49.44 29.15 10.68
C GLY A 13 48.24 29.23 11.62
N ALA A 14 47.97 28.14 12.32
CA ALA A 14 46.66 27.91 12.94
C ALA A 14 46.40 28.81 14.15
N VAL A 15 45.24 29.47 14.16
CA VAL A 15 44.54 29.90 15.38
C VAL A 15 43.12 29.36 15.28
N GLY A 16 42.80 28.36 16.11
CA GLY A 16 41.47 27.75 16.14
C GLY A 16 40.46 28.65 16.82
N LEU A 17 39.66 29.38 16.04
CA LEU A 17 38.44 30.00 16.51
C LEU A 17 37.25 29.13 16.07
N ASN A 18 36.93 28.13 16.89
CA ASN A 18 35.62 27.45 16.84
C ASN A 18 34.55 28.44 17.32
N ALA A 19 34.20 29.40 16.47
CA ALA A 19 32.97 30.16 16.60
C ALA A 19 31.80 29.17 16.41
N ALA A 20 31.27 28.67 17.52
CA ALA A 20 30.05 27.86 17.51
C ALA A 20 28.98 28.63 16.73
N ALA A 21 28.48 28.03 15.65
CA ALA A 21 27.54 28.67 14.74
C ALA A 21 26.17 28.76 15.41
N ALA A 22 25.99 29.78 16.26
CA ALA A 22 24.73 30.09 16.90
C ALA A 22 23.65 30.26 15.84
N THR A 23 22.79 29.24 15.72
CA THR A 23 21.68 29.21 14.78
C THR A 23 20.78 30.40 15.04
N LYS A 24 20.68 31.31 14.06
CA LYS A 24 19.73 32.43 14.15
C LYS A 24 18.33 31.84 14.29
N ALA A 25 17.68 32.10 15.41
CA ALA A 25 16.30 31.70 15.65
C ALA A 25 15.40 32.27 14.54
N THR A 26 14.80 31.38 13.74
CA THR A 26 13.90 31.73 12.65
C THR A 26 12.51 32.00 13.21
N THR A 27 11.91 33.13 12.81
CA THR A 27 10.51 33.44 13.11
C THR A 27 9.59 32.46 12.38
N LEU A 28 8.83 31.64 13.10
CA LEU A 28 7.87 30.68 12.52
C LEU A 28 6.62 31.37 11.96
N VAL A 29 6.02 32.26 12.74
CA VAL A 29 4.86 33.10 12.37
C VAL A 29 5.09 34.53 12.83
N SER A 30 4.52 35.49 12.08
CA SER A 30 4.77 36.93 12.22
C SER A 30 3.55 37.83 12.08
N ALA A 31 2.47 37.34 11.46
CA ALA A 31 1.23 38.08 11.22
C ALA A 31 -0.01 37.17 11.44
N PRO A 32 -1.18 37.76 11.76
CA PRO A 32 -2.44 37.02 11.84
C PRO A 32 -2.76 36.25 10.56
N GLY A 33 -3.40 35.08 10.69
CA GLY A 33 -3.72 34.17 9.59
C GLY A 33 -2.52 33.34 9.10
N GLN A 34 -1.35 33.44 9.73
CA GLN A 34 -0.21 32.57 9.44
C GLN A 34 -0.23 31.32 10.33
N VAL A 35 0.05 30.18 9.71
CA VAL A 35 0.25 28.88 10.35
C VAL A 35 1.60 28.33 9.88
N ALA A 36 2.39 27.76 10.80
CA ALA A 36 3.64 27.08 10.45
C ALA A 36 3.89 25.89 11.38
N ALA A 37 4.27 24.75 10.78
CA ALA A 37 4.75 23.59 11.53
C ALA A 37 6.11 23.88 12.21
N VAL A 38 6.33 23.29 13.39
CA VAL A 38 7.68 23.17 13.99
C VAL A 38 8.55 22.36 13.02
N PRO A 39 9.69 22.88 12.51
CA PRO A 39 10.36 22.28 11.35
C PRO A 39 11.36 21.16 11.69
N ALA A 40 11.81 21.09 12.95
CA ALA A 40 12.87 20.19 13.41
C ALA A 40 12.75 19.96 14.93
N TRP A 41 13.30 18.86 15.42
CA TRP A 41 13.27 18.47 16.84
C TRP A 41 14.65 18.01 17.33
N ASP A 42 14.94 18.28 18.60
CA ASP A 42 16.02 17.64 19.35
C ASP A 42 15.42 16.53 20.22
N LEU A 43 15.96 15.32 20.13
CA LEU A 43 15.36 14.11 20.71
C LEU A 43 16.30 13.39 21.67
N GLN A 44 15.80 13.04 22.87
CA GLN A 44 16.56 12.31 23.88
C GLN A 44 15.65 11.48 24.79
N SER A 45 16.15 10.34 25.27
CA SER A 45 15.43 9.53 26.27
C SER A 45 15.31 10.28 27.60
N SER A 46 14.14 10.25 28.24
CA SER A 46 13.94 10.86 29.57
C SER A 46 14.83 10.25 30.68
N ALA A 47 15.44 9.08 30.45
CA ALA A 47 16.49 8.53 31.33
C ALA A 47 17.82 9.29 31.26
N LYS A 48 18.08 10.04 30.19
CA LYS A 48 19.26 10.91 29.99
C LYS A 48 18.92 12.40 30.12
N ALA A 49 17.77 12.83 29.61
CA ALA A 49 17.31 14.22 29.70
C ALA A 49 16.77 14.60 31.10
N GLY A 50 16.42 13.61 31.93
CA GLY A 50 15.75 13.83 33.21
C GLY A 50 14.23 14.05 33.07
N SER A 51 13.61 14.44 34.18
CA SER A 51 12.14 14.55 34.30
C SER A 51 11.62 15.97 34.56
N ASP A 52 12.49 16.98 34.69
CA ASP A 52 12.06 18.37 34.87
C ASP A 52 11.75 19.02 33.51
N LEU A 53 10.53 18.76 33.03
CA LEU A 53 10.01 19.35 31.78
C LEU A 53 9.90 20.89 31.86
N ALA A 54 9.81 21.47 33.06
CA ALA A 54 9.78 22.91 33.27
C ALA A 54 11.18 23.55 33.22
N ALA A 55 12.25 22.79 33.46
CA ALA A 55 13.62 23.19 33.15
C ALA A 55 13.94 22.99 31.66
N LEU A 56 13.59 21.84 31.08
CA LEU A 56 13.88 21.51 29.67
C LEU A 56 13.16 22.43 28.67
N SER A 57 11.96 22.93 29.00
CA SER A 57 11.22 23.88 28.16
C SER A 57 11.65 25.35 28.35
N LYS A 58 12.88 25.62 28.79
CA LYS A 58 13.45 26.97 28.83
C LYS A 58 14.33 27.21 27.62
N THR A 59 14.40 28.46 27.17
CA THR A 59 15.31 28.86 26.10
C THR A 59 16.77 28.79 26.57
N GLY A 60 17.66 28.29 25.71
CA GLY A 60 19.08 28.15 26.03
C GLY A 60 19.45 26.89 26.83
N VAL A 61 18.57 25.90 26.92
CA VAL A 61 18.94 24.53 27.36
C VAL A 61 19.93 23.92 26.36
N ASP A 62 20.95 23.24 26.87
CA ASP A 62 21.96 22.55 26.04
C ASP A 62 21.42 21.20 25.55
N THR A 63 21.14 21.14 24.24
CA THR A 63 20.72 19.93 23.52
C THR A 63 21.83 19.33 22.66
N SER A 64 23.09 19.81 22.76
CA SER A 64 24.20 19.38 21.88
C SER A 64 24.59 17.90 21.98
N SER A 65 24.08 17.18 23.00
CA SER A 65 24.22 15.73 23.18
C SER A 65 22.94 14.95 22.86
N TRP A 66 21.97 15.56 22.17
CA TRP A 66 20.69 14.96 21.77
C TRP A 66 20.74 14.56 20.28
N HIS A 67 19.76 13.78 19.83
CA HIS A 67 19.63 13.46 18.41
C HIS A 67 18.94 14.64 17.72
N HIS A 68 19.68 15.36 16.87
CA HIS A 68 19.15 16.48 16.08
C HIS A 68 18.44 15.96 14.83
N VAL A 69 17.15 16.26 14.67
CA VAL A 69 16.30 15.68 13.61
C VAL A 69 15.63 16.79 12.80
N ASN A 70 16.05 16.93 11.54
CA ASN A 70 15.56 17.96 10.63
C ASN A 70 14.26 17.55 9.90
N LYS A 71 13.25 17.14 10.68
CA LYS A 71 11.89 16.80 10.23
C LYS A 71 10.87 17.38 11.21
N SER A 72 9.72 17.85 10.70
CA SER A 72 8.63 18.39 11.51
C SER A 72 7.83 17.31 12.26
N LYS A 73 7.78 16.11 11.68
CA LYS A 73 7.11 14.91 12.18
C LYS A 73 7.95 13.67 11.87
N CYS A 74 8.06 12.77 12.84
CA CYS A 74 8.66 11.45 12.70
C CYS A 74 8.28 10.60 13.92
N THR A 75 8.25 9.27 13.74
CA THR A 75 8.22 8.37 14.89
C THR A 75 9.60 8.30 15.56
N LEU A 76 9.81 7.85 16.80
CA LEU A 76 11.17 7.62 17.36
C LEU A 76 12.04 6.78 16.43
N MET A 77 11.52 5.70 15.85
CA MET A 77 12.32 4.96 14.86
C MET A 77 12.56 5.77 13.59
N GLY A 78 11.56 6.47 13.06
CA GLY A 78 11.74 7.41 11.95
C GLY A 78 12.80 8.48 12.26
N CYS A 79 12.73 9.13 13.42
CA CYS A 79 13.64 10.16 13.90
C CYS A 79 15.07 9.62 14.12
N LEU A 80 15.21 8.39 14.64
CA LEU A 80 16.53 7.76 14.81
C LEU A 80 17.17 7.38 13.47
N ILE A 81 16.37 6.87 12.51
CA ILE A 81 16.80 6.64 11.13
C ILE A 81 17.24 7.96 10.48
N GLU A 82 16.41 9.01 10.57
CA GLU A 82 16.71 10.35 10.03
C GLU A 82 17.92 11.03 10.69
N SER A 83 18.21 10.70 11.95
CA SER A 83 19.45 11.14 12.63
C SER A 83 20.70 10.34 12.25
N GLY A 84 20.56 9.29 11.42
CA GLY A 84 21.65 8.39 11.05
C GLY A 84 22.09 7.42 12.17
N PHE A 85 21.28 7.26 13.23
CA PHE A 85 21.58 6.34 14.33
C PHE A 85 21.28 4.88 13.98
N TYR A 86 20.33 4.65 13.06
CA TYR A 86 20.07 3.34 12.46
C TYR A 86 19.97 3.47 10.93
N ASN A 87 20.38 2.41 10.22
CA ASN A 87 20.17 2.24 8.79
C ASN A 87 18.92 1.38 8.57
N ASP A 88 17.91 1.88 7.83
CA ASP A 88 16.64 1.15 7.64
C ASP A 88 16.80 -0.12 6.78
N THR A 89 17.76 -0.12 5.87
CA THR A 89 18.16 -1.30 5.08
C THR A 89 18.76 -2.40 5.96
N GLU A 90 19.41 -2.04 7.07
CA GLU A 90 19.93 -3.01 8.05
C GLU A 90 18.84 -3.46 9.04
N LEU A 91 17.96 -2.55 9.48
CA LEU A 91 16.83 -2.86 10.37
C LEU A 91 15.86 -3.87 9.76
N PHE A 92 15.59 -3.76 8.46
CA PHE A 92 14.69 -4.66 7.74
C PHE A 92 15.39 -5.91 7.18
N TYR A 93 16.66 -6.15 7.50
CA TYR A 93 17.35 -7.36 7.08
C TYR A 93 17.17 -8.48 8.10
N SER A 94 16.43 -9.54 7.72
CA SER A 94 16.10 -10.69 8.57
C SER A 94 15.44 -10.26 9.90
N ASP A 95 15.74 -10.91 11.02
CA ASP A 95 15.11 -10.65 12.33
C ASP A 95 15.71 -9.49 13.15
N ASN A 96 16.52 -8.62 12.53
CA ASN A 96 17.22 -7.50 13.18
C ASN A 96 16.30 -6.55 13.97
N LEU A 97 15.06 -6.34 13.50
CA LEU A 97 14.06 -5.48 14.14
C LEU A 97 13.57 -5.96 15.52
N SER A 98 13.88 -7.19 15.92
CA SER A 98 13.33 -7.87 17.11
C SER A 98 13.60 -7.23 18.49
N LYS A 99 14.29 -6.08 18.58
CA LYS A 99 14.74 -5.45 19.85
C LYS A 99 14.80 -3.91 19.79
N THR A 100 13.82 -3.20 20.37
CA THR A 100 13.91 -1.78 20.86
C THR A 100 12.59 -1.36 21.58
N HIS A 101 12.37 -0.05 21.90
CA HIS A 101 11.27 0.51 22.71
C HIS A 101 10.79 1.91 22.19
N GLY A 102 9.56 2.38 22.52
CA GLY A 102 8.86 3.53 21.86
C GLY A 102 8.57 4.86 22.64
N ILE A 103 7.47 5.64 22.42
CA ILE A 103 6.11 5.30 21.92
C ILE A 103 5.15 6.47 21.41
N THR A 104 4.02 6.19 20.71
CA THR A 104 2.82 7.08 20.53
C THR A 104 1.59 6.69 21.37
N SER A 105 1.01 7.64 22.10
CA SER A 105 -0.46 7.84 22.14
C SER A 105 -0.83 9.13 22.88
N ARG A 106 -0.01 9.51 23.86
CA ARG A 106 -0.28 10.58 24.83
C ARG A 106 1.01 11.26 25.26
N ALA A 107 0.94 12.55 25.59
CA ALA A 107 2.12 13.33 25.91
C ALA A 107 1.90 14.43 26.96
N ASP A 108 2.93 14.73 27.75
CA ASP A 108 3.00 16.01 28.47
C ASP A 108 3.60 17.07 27.53
N VAL A 109 2.98 18.26 27.45
CA VAL A 109 3.40 19.36 26.57
C VAL A 109 3.75 20.59 27.40
N PHE A 110 4.95 21.12 27.22
CA PHE A 110 5.48 22.25 27.98
C PHE A 110 6.06 23.35 27.07
N LEU A 111 5.73 24.61 27.36
CA LEU A 111 6.23 25.80 26.67
C LEU A 111 6.79 26.80 27.68
N ASN A 112 8.02 27.27 27.48
CA ASN A 112 8.66 28.33 28.27
C ASN A 112 8.63 28.08 29.81
N GLY A 113 8.80 26.83 30.24
CA GLY A 113 8.76 26.43 31.64
C GLY A 113 7.35 26.30 32.24
N LYS A 114 6.30 26.25 31.42
CA LYS A 114 4.90 26.06 31.84
C LYS A 114 4.27 24.89 31.10
N GLN A 115 3.44 24.13 31.80
CA GLN A 115 2.67 23.04 31.20
C GLN A 115 1.50 23.63 30.39
N VAL A 116 1.36 23.16 29.16
CA VAL A 116 0.27 23.49 28.23
C VAL A 116 -0.79 22.40 28.26
N ALA A 117 -0.35 21.13 28.27
CA ALA A 117 -1.19 19.94 28.37
C ALA A 117 -0.48 18.82 29.14
N ASP A 118 -1.24 17.84 29.60
CA ASP A 118 -0.73 16.62 30.22
C ASP A 118 -1.14 15.38 29.44
N LYS A 119 -0.49 14.24 29.75
CA LYS A 119 -0.79 12.93 29.15
C LYS A 119 -2.19 12.35 29.45
N SER A 120 -3.07 13.09 30.11
CA SER A 120 -4.49 12.75 30.30
C SER A 120 -5.44 13.65 29.47
N SER A 121 -4.92 14.77 28.97
CA SER A 121 -5.63 15.78 28.17
C SER A 121 -5.12 15.88 26.73
N GLN A 122 -3.88 15.45 26.44
CA GLN A 122 -3.35 15.17 25.11
C GLN A 122 -3.24 13.65 24.93
N VAL A 123 -4.28 13.03 24.35
CA VAL A 123 -4.44 11.57 24.23
C VAL A 123 -5.11 11.20 22.90
N GLY A 124 -4.63 10.13 22.26
CA GLY A 124 -5.16 9.58 21.02
C GLY A 124 -4.35 10.01 19.79
N ALA A 125 -3.99 9.07 18.91
CA ALA A 125 -3.15 9.34 17.74
C ALA A 125 -3.81 10.29 16.71
N TYR A 126 -5.14 10.28 16.63
CA TYR A 126 -5.93 11.22 15.83
C TYR A 126 -6.52 12.37 16.68
N GLY A 127 -6.22 12.43 17.98
CA GLY A 127 -6.72 13.43 18.93
C GLY A 127 -6.01 14.79 18.79
N GLY A 128 -6.24 15.49 17.68
CA GLY A 128 -5.71 16.84 17.49
C GLY A 128 -6.40 17.87 18.39
N HIS A 129 -5.60 18.71 19.05
CA HIS A 129 -6.06 19.71 20.00
C HIS A 129 -5.45 21.09 19.71
N THR A 130 -6.19 22.15 20.02
CA THR A 130 -5.72 23.54 19.94
C THR A 130 -5.63 24.13 21.34
N TYR A 131 -4.49 24.71 21.68
CA TYR A 131 -4.24 25.32 22.99
C TYR A 131 -3.91 26.82 22.82
N ASP A 132 -4.54 27.69 23.61
CA ASP A 132 -4.17 29.10 23.66
C ASP A 132 -2.86 29.27 24.46
N ILE A 133 -1.78 29.54 23.73
CA ILE A 133 -0.44 29.78 24.29
C ILE A 133 -0.08 31.27 24.37
N THR A 134 -1.03 32.19 24.12
CA THR A 134 -0.75 33.64 24.00
C THR A 134 -0.03 34.18 25.23
N GLY A 135 -0.54 33.89 26.43
CA GLY A 135 0.04 34.29 27.71
C GLY A 135 1.32 33.55 28.13
N LEU A 136 1.76 32.56 27.34
CA LEU A 136 3.02 31.81 27.54
C LEU A 136 4.10 32.18 26.52
N SER A 137 3.71 32.77 25.39
CA SER A 137 4.58 33.12 24.26
C SER A 137 5.57 34.25 24.59
N SER A 138 6.71 34.23 23.91
CA SER A 138 7.83 35.17 24.08
C SER A 138 8.55 35.41 22.74
N LYS A 139 9.48 36.38 22.69
CA LYS A 139 10.32 36.64 21.50
C LYS A 139 11.22 35.43 21.13
N ALA A 140 11.56 34.61 22.11
CA ALA A 140 12.21 33.32 21.91
C ALA A 140 11.47 32.28 22.74
N ASN A 141 11.24 31.08 22.17
CA ASN A 141 10.40 30.05 22.77
C ASN A 141 11.11 28.69 22.77
N ALA A 142 10.82 27.87 23.76
CA ALA A 142 11.23 26.47 23.83
C ALA A 142 10.02 25.59 24.14
N LEU A 143 9.72 24.66 23.23
CA LEU A 143 8.63 23.68 23.32
C LEU A 143 9.23 22.30 23.60
N VAL A 144 8.67 21.58 24.58
CA VAL A 144 9.05 20.20 24.91
C VAL A 144 7.79 19.35 24.93
N ILE A 145 7.88 18.19 24.27
CA ILE A 145 6.83 17.16 24.24
C ILE A 145 7.44 15.86 24.80
N ARG A 146 6.80 15.28 25.83
CA ARG A 146 7.18 13.98 26.40
C ARG A 146 6.14 12.93 26.09
N ALA A 147 6.40 12.04 25.12
CA ALA A 147 5.54 10.91 24.79
C ALA A 147 5.67 9.73 25.81
N TYR A 148 4.64 8.86 25.90
CA TYR A 148 4.50 7.85 26.99
C TYR A 148 3.93 6.47 26.56
N PRO A 149 4.56 5.31 26.93
CA PRO A 149 4.30 3.91 26.50
C PRO A 149 2.89 3.44 26.01
N THR A 150 2.85 2.96 24.74
CA THR A 150 1.69 2.56 23.91
C THR A 150 1.37 1.11 24.22
N SER A 151 0.09 0.81 24.26
CA SER A 151 -0.37 -0.49 23.79
C SER A 151 -1.61 -0.30 22.92
N TYR A 152 -1.63 -0.89 21.73
CA TYR A 152 -2.79 -0.89 20.84
C TYR A 152 -4.07 -1.38 21.56
N TYR A 153 -3.91 -2.28 22.54
CA TYR A 153 -4.98 -2.79 23.41
C TYR A 153 -5.36 -1.90 24.63
N TYR A 154 -4.78 -0.70 24.78
CA TYR A 154 -5.09 0.22 25.88
C TYR A 154 -5.18 1.69 25.45
N ASP A 155 -4.62 2.04 24.29
CA ASP A 155 -4.54 3.39 23.74
C ASP A 155 -5.24 3.46 22.38
N PHE A 156 -5.91 4.58 22.09
CA PHE A 156 -6.37 4.93 20.74
C PHE A 156 -5.17 5.33 19.86
N ALA A 157 -4.43 4.33 19.41
CA ALA A 157 -3.17 4.46 18.69
C ALA A 157 -3.36 4.18 17.18
N ILE A 158 -2.29 3.77 16.50
CA ILE A 158 -2.32 3.22 15.14
C ILE A 158 -1.68 1.83 15.20
N GLY A 159 -2.52 0.80 15.23
CA GLY A 159 -2.10 -0.60 15.33
C GLY A 159 -1.64 -1.18 13.99
N TRP A 160 -0.99 -2.35 14.02
CA TRP A 160 -0.62 -3.09 12.79
C TRP A 160 -1.37 -4.41 12.62
N VAL A 161 -2.33 -4.70 13.51
CA VAL A 161 -3.12 -5.94 13.57
C VAL A 161 -2.19 -7.16 13.44
N ASP A 162 -2.16 -7.79 12.28
CA ASP A 162 -1.25 -8.86 11.89
C ASP A 162 -0.59 -8.64 10.51
N TRP A 163 -0.73 -7.45 9.92
CA TRP A 163 -0.22 -7.10 8.59
C TRP A 163 1.30 -7.25 8.50
N ASN A 164 1.98 -6.99 9.63
CA ASN A 164 3.42 -7.07 9.82
C ASN A 164 3.75 -7.34 11.30
N PRO A 165 4.96 -7.84 11.64
CA PRO A 165 5.48 -7.78 13.00
C PRO A 165 5.40 -6.36 13.55
N TRP A 166 5.13 -6.22 14.86
CA TRP A 166 5.02 -4.90 15.47
C TRP A 166 6.35 -4.13 15.37
N PRO A 167 6.35 -2.83 15.00
CA PRO A 167 7.55 -2.02 15.09
C PRO A 167 8.01 -1.96 16.54
N ALA A 168 9.32 -2.02 16.75
CA ALA A 168 9.91 -2.02 18.09
C ALA A 168 9.61 -0.75 18.93
N ASP A 169 9.05 0.28 18.31
CA ASP A 169 8.65 1.54 18.93
C ASP A 169 7.12 1.73 19.01
N ASN A 170 6.31 0.76 18.57
CA ASN A 170 4.85 0.88 18.43
C ASN A 170 4.38 2.19 17.71
N GLY A 171 5.22 2.75 16.82
CA GLY A 171 4.97 3.95 16.01
C GLY A 171 5.09 5.27 16.78
N THR A 172 6.28 5.69 17.23
CA THR A 172 6.46 6.62 18.37
C THR A 172 6.36 8.15 18.20
N GLY A 173 5.51 8.83 18.97
CA GLY A 173 5.64 10.26 19.27
C GLY A 173 4.90 11.18 18.30
N VAL A 174 5.64 12.01 17.56
CA VAL A 174 5.10 13.16 16.80
C VAL A 174 4.94 12.78 15.33
N TRP A 175 3.92 11.97 15.02
CA TRP A 175 3.68 11.41 13.69
C TRP A 175 2.91 12.33 12.72
N ARG A 176 2.30 13.40 13.24
CA ARG A 176 1.68 14.53 12.50
C ARG A 176 2.31 15.84 12.96
N ASP A 177 2.22 16.88 12.13
CA ASP A 177 2.89 18.17 12.39
C ASP A 177 2.33 18.88 13.62
N VAL A 178 3.21 19.51 14.42
CA VAL A 178 2.82 20.43 15.49
C VAL A 178 2.83 21.84 14.93
N GLU A 179 1.66 22.45 14.78
CA GLU A 179 1.51 23.77 14.17
C GLU A 179 1.43 24.91 15.19
N ILE A 180 2.11 26.01 14.90
CA ILE A 180 1.95 27.30 15.57
C ILE A 180 1.14 28.21 14.66
N LYS A 181 -0.01 28.69 15.15
CA LYS A 181 -0.91 29.60 14.46
C LYS A 181 -0.93 30.97 15.14
N GLN A 182 -0.82 32.05 14.36
CA GLN A 182 -1.00 33.42 14.83
C GLN A 182 -2.32 33.99 14.32
N THR A 183 -3.05 34.69 15.20
CA THR A 183 -4.36 35.29 14.94
C THR A 183 -4.45 36.67 15.61
N GLY A 184 -5.48 37.43 15.28
CA GLY A 184 -5.89 38.65 15.98
C GLY A 184 -6.95 38.34 17.04
N SER A 185 -7.90 39.25 17.21
CA SER A 185 -9.01 39.16 18.17
C SER A 185 -10.03 38.04 17.91
N VAL A 186 -10.00 37.41 16.73
CA VAL A 186 -10.96 36.38 16.32
C VAL A 186 -10.26 35.25 15.56
N ALA A 187 -10.21 34.07 16.18
CA ALA A 187 -9.66 32.86 15.58
C ALA A 187 -10.71 32.10 14.76
N LEU A 188 -10.28 31.50 13.65
CA LEU A 188 -11.03 30.56 12.82
C LEU A 188 -10.55 29.13 13.04
N GLY A 189 -11.50 28.22 13.27
CA GLY A 189 -11.32 26.79 13.10
C GLY A 189 -11.32 26.37 11.61
N PRO A 190 -11.10 25.08 11.32
CA PRO A 190 -10.98 24.55 9.96
C PRO A 190 -12.17 24.89 9.03
N LEU A 191 -11.86 25.08 7.74
CA LEU A 191 -12.84 25.39 6.71
C LEU A 191 -13.71 24.16 6.41
N ARG A 192 -15.03 24.35 6.41
CA ARG A 192 -16.01 23.46 5.79
C ARG A 192 -16.49 24.08 4.48
N VAL A 193 -16.63 23.24 3.44
CA VAL A 193 -17.22 23.64 2.17
C VAL A 193 -18.36 22.68 1.85
N VAL A 194 -19.60 23.16 1.93
CA VAL A 194 -20.79 22.36 1.64
C VAL A 194 -21.29 22.71 0.24
N THR A 195 -21.36 21.73 -0.65
CA THR A 195 -21.87 21.89 -2.02
C THR A 195 -23.25 21.26 -2.20
N GLN A 196 -24.09 21.89 -3.01
CA GLN A 196 -25.38 21.35 -3.47
C GLN A 196 -25.50 21.55 -4.98
N ILE A 197 -25.66 20.47 -5.74
CA ILE A 197 -25.48 20.51 -7.21
C ILE A 197 -26.80 20.19 -7.92
N GLY A 198 -27.26 21.10 -8.78
CA GLY A 198 -28.46 20.88 -9.59
C GLY A 198 -28.28 19.81 -10.66
N THR A 199 -29.34 19.05 -10.93
CA THR A 199 -29.40 18.07 -12.02
C THR A 199 -30.15 18.64 -13.24
N PRO A 200 -29.67 18.41 -14.48
CA PRO A 200 -28.48 17.66 -14.88
C PRO A 200 -27.16 18.38 -14.52
N LEU A 201 -26.17 17.59 -14.08
CA LEU A 201 -24.89 18.07 -13.57
C LEU A 201 -24.14 18.96 -14.59
N GLY A 202 -23.43 19.98 -14.10
CA GLY A 202 -22.69 20.97 -14.91
C GLY A 202 -23.57 21.94 -15.72
N SER A 203 -24.79 21.54 -16.09
CA SER A 203 -25.75 22.36 -16.84
C SER A 203 -26.63 23.26 -15.96
N LYS A 204 -26.67 22.98 -14.65
CA LYS A 204 -27.40 23.74 -13.63
C LYS A 204 -26.43 24.43 -12.68
N PRO A 205 -26.86 25.52 -12.03
CA PRO A 205 -26.11 26.08 -10.92
C PRO A 205 -25.89 25.07 -9.79
N ALA A 206 -24.82 25.28 -9.03
CA ALA A 206 -24.60 24.65 -7.73
C ALA A 206 -24.41 25.73 -6.67
N ASP A 207 -25.02 25.53 -5.52
CA ASP A 207 -24.82 26.37 -4.34
C ASP A 207 -23.62 25.86 -3.54
N VAL A 208 -22.89 26.80 -2.94
CA VAL A 208 -21.70 26.56 -2.13
C VAL A 208 -21.79 27.38 -0.85
N ALA A 209 -21.60 26.73 0.30
CA ALA A 209 -21.49 27.37 1.60
C ALA A 209 -20.06 27.19 2.13
N LEU A 210 -19.34 28.30 2.29
CA LEU A 210 -18.12 28.33 3.10
C LEU A 210 -18.54 28.51 4.56
N LYS A 211 -18.09 27.61 5.44
CA LYS A 211 -18.40 27.66 6.87
C LYS A 211 -17.15 27.51 7.73
N ALA A 212 -17.06 28.26 8.83
CA ALA A 212 -15.99 28.11 9.81
C ALA A 212 -16.46 28.57 11.19
N LYS A 213 -16.02 27.88 12.25
CA LYS A 213 -16.23 28.35 13.63
C LYS A 213 -15.31 29.55 13.88
N ALA A 214 -15.88 30.71 14.15
CA ALA A 214 -15.15 31.90 14.59
C ALA A 214 -15.26 32.05 16.11
N GLN A 215 -14.14 31.98 16.81
CA GLN A 215 -14.03 32.23 18.24
C GLN A 215 -13.52 33.65 18.48
N ASN A 216 -14.34 34.49 19.12
CA ASN A 216 -13.88 35.76 19.66
C ASN A 216 -13.00 35.50 20.89
N LEU A 217 -11.76 35.98 20.87
CA LEU A 217 -10.81 35.86 21.98
C LEU A 217 -10.92 37.03 22.98
N GLU A 218 -11.63 38.09 22.60
CA GLU A 218 -11.76 39.30 23.42
C GLU A 218 -12.83 39.18 24.51
N LYS A 219 -12.60 39.94 25.59
CA LYS A 219 -13.57 40.13 26.69
C LYS A 219 -14.67 41.15 26.36
N THR A 220 -14.65 41.70 25.15
CA THR A 220 -15.66 42.60 24.58
C THR A 220 -16.27 42.00 23.32
N ALA A 221 -17.44 42.47 22.91
CA ALA A 221 -17.99 42.10 21.60
C ALA A 221 -17.13 42.69 20.47
N VAL A 222 -16.89 41.91 19.42
CA VAL A 222 -16.07 42.34 18.28
C VAL A 222 -16.92 42.28 17.01
N THR A 223 -17.01 43.40 16.29
CA THR A 223 -17.62 43.45 14.96
C THR A 223 -16.56 43.25 13.89
N VAL A 224 -16.78 42.27 13.02
CA VAL A 224 -15.86 41.86 11.97
C VAL A 224 -16.57 41.74 10.63
N THR A 225 -15.82 41.84 9.54
CA THR A 225 -16.28 41.43 8.21
C THR A 225 -15.74 40.03 7.92
N ALA A 226 -16.64 39.09 7.70
CA ALA A 226 -16.31 37.76 7.18
C ALA A 226 -16.41 37.79 5.66
N SER A 227 -15.33 37.44 4.98
CA SER A 227 -15.24 37.42 3.51
C SER A 227 -14.90 36.01 3.03
N GLY A 228 -15.69 35.52 2.07
CA GLY A 228 -15.53 34.24 1.40
C GLY A 228 -15.03 34.44 -0.02
N SER A 229 -14.18 33.53 -0.48
CA SER A 229 -13.66 33.51 -1.84
C SER A 229 -13.53 32.08 -2.35
N ILE A 230 -13.85 31.86 -3.63
CA ILE A 230 -13.48 30.63 -4.35
C ILE A 230 -12.87 30.95 -5.71
N THR A 231 -11.97 30.09 -6.20
CA THR A 231 -11.29 30.25 -7.49
C THR A 231 -10.96 28.88 -8.09
N PRO A 232 -11.21 28.62 -9.38
CA PRO A 232 -10.78 27.37 -10.02
C PRO A 232 -9.26 27.20 -9.88
N ALA A 233 -8.79 26.00 -9.53
CA ALA A 233 -7.36 25.73 -9.34
C ALA A 233 -6.55 25.85 -10.63
N ALA A 234 -7.19 25.73 -11.79
CA ALA A 234 -6.62 25.96 -13.12
C ALA A 234 -6.51 27.46 -13.50
N GLY A 235 -6.97 28.38 -12.64
CA GLY A 235 -7.05 29.82 -12.91
C GLY A 235 -8.45 30.28 -13.37
N GLY A 236 -8.69 31.58 -13.26
CA GLY A 236 -9.97 32.23 -13.54
C GLY A 236 -10.26 33.34 -12.52
N GLU A 237 -11.30 34.14 -12.76
CA GLU A 237 -11.71 35.19 -11.83
C GLU A 237 -12.23 34.62 -10.50
N PRO A 238 -11.86 35.20 -9.35
CA PRO A 238 -12.35 34.75 -8.05
C PRO A 238 -13.80 35.19 -7.83
N LEU A 239 -14.65 34.27 -7.37
CA LEU A 239 -15.98 34.62 -6.85
C LEU A 239 -15.83 35.00 -5.39
N THR A 240 -16.05 36.28 -5.06
CA THR A 240 -15.88 36.84 -3.70
C THR A 240 -17.20 37.41 -3.16
N TRP A 241 -17.47 37.20 -1.86
CA TRP A 241 -18.65 37.75 -1.18
C TRP A 241 -18.40 37.91 0.32
N SER A 242 -19.11 38.81 1.00
CA SER A 242 -18.81 39.17 2.40
C SER A 242 -20.04 39.53 3.22
N LYS A 243 -19.94 39.37 4.55
CA LYS A 243 -20.97 39.72 5.53
C LYS A 243 -20.34 40.27 6.81
N THR A 244 -20.86 41.37 7.33
CA THR A 244 -20.49 41.88 8.66
C THR A 244 -21.22 41.09 9.75
N VAL A 245 -20.50 40.71 10.81
CA VAL A 245 -21.01 39.92 11.95
C VAL A 245 -20.43 40.50 13.25
N THR A 246 -21.25 40.59 14.29
CA THR A 246 -20.79 40.93 15.64
C THR A 246 -20.76 39.67 16.50
N LEU A 247 -19.59 39.37 17.06
CA LEU A 247 -19.36 38.21 17.92
C LEU A 247 -19.41 38.63 19.40
N PRO A 248 -20.24 37.98 20.25
CA PRO A 248 -20.23 38.22 21.70
C PRO A 248 -18.85 37.93 22.34
N PRO A 249 -18.54 38.49 23.53
CA PRO A 249 -17.31 38.22 24.27
C PRO A 249 -17.05 36.72 24.44
N LEU A 250 -15.79 36.29 24.27
CA LEU A 250 -15.31 34.92 24.52
C LEU A 250 -16.13 33.79 23.86
N SER A 251 -16.90 34.10 22.80
CA SER A 251 -17.90 33.20 22.21
C SER A 251 -17.43 32.57 20.90
N THR A 252 -17.93 31.36 20.61
CA THR A 252 -17.75 30.70 19.31
C THR A 252 -19.05 30.74 18.50
N THR A 253 -18.99 31.32 17.31
CA THR A 253 -20.12 31.41 16.36
C THR A 253 -19.79 30.66 15.08
N ASP A 254 -20.77 29.95 14.48
CA ASP A 254 -20.59 29.36 13.16
C ASP A 254 -20.82 30.43 12.08
N ILE A 255 -19.75 30.85 11.39
CA ILE A 255 -19.83 31.78 10.27
C ILE A 255 -20.25 30.99 9.04
N VAL A 256 -21.33 31.43 8.39
CA VAL A 256 -21.88 30.81 7.18
C VAL A 256 -21.96 31.84 6.06
N LEU A 257 -21.27 31.58 4.96
CA LEU A 257 -21.22 32.42 3.77
C LEU A 257 -21.63 31.58 2.54
N THR A 258 -22.81 31.87 1.99
CA THR A 258 -23.40 31.14 0.84
C THR A 258 -23.32 31.93 -0.46
N ASN A 259 -23.08 31.23 -1.58
CA ASN A 259 -23.09 31.79 -2.94
C ASN A 259 -23.43 30.72 -3.99
N THR A 260 -23.65 31.11 -5.24
CA THR A 260 -24.12 30.22 -6.32
C THR A 260 -23.18 30.25 -7.52
N VAL A 261 -22.61 29.10 -7.88
CA VAL A 261 -21.80 28.91 -9.10
C VAL A 261 -22.71 28.51 -10.26
N LYS A 262 -22.83 29.37 -11.28
CA LYS A 262 -23.82 29.21 -12.38
C LYS A 262 -23.61 27.96 -13.24
N GLN A 263 -22.37 27.58 -13.47
CA GLN A 263 -21.95 26.41 -14.26
C GLN A 263 -20.71 25.80 -13.57
N PRO A 264 -20.89 24.91 -12.59
CA PRO A 264 -19.79 24.29 -11.85
C PRO A 264 -19.06 23.26 -12.71
N ALA A 265 -17.73 23.27 -12.67
CA ALA A 265 -16.94 22.16 -13.17
C ALA A 265 -17.04 20.99 -12.18
N ILE A 266 -17.57 19.85 -12.64
CA ILE A 266 -17.90 18.69 -11.80
C ILE A 266 -16.67 17.79 -11.67
N TRP A 267 -16.34 17.39 -10.44
CA TRP A 267 -15.27 16.45 -10.13
C TRP A 267 -15.74 15.00 -10.34
N TRP A 268 -14.89 14.18 -10.96
CA TRP A 268 -15.16 12.76 -11.23
C TRP A 268 -14.00 11.86 -10.77
N PRO A 269 -14.28 10.59 -10.40
CA PRO A 269 -13.26 9.55 -10.31
C PRO A 269 -12.56 9.36 -11.67
N LYS A 270 -11.28 8.94 -11.66
CA LYS A 270 -10.42 9.07 -12.84
C LYS A 270 -10.88 8.30 -14.08
N GLN A 271 -11.57 7.18 -13.86
CA GLN A 271 -12.14 6.35 -14.92
C GLN A 271 -13.27 7.03 -15.71
N TRP A 272 -13.87 8.09 -15.17
CA TRP A 272 -15.15 8.67 -15.62
C TRP A 272 -15.08 10.13 -16.06
N GLY A 273 -14.00 10.86 -15.75
CA GLY A 273 -13.85 12.26 -16.16
C GLY A 273 -12.62 12.95 -15.57
N ASP A 274 -12.64 14.27 -15.60
CA ASP A 274 -11.59 15.14 -15.03
C ASP A 274 -11.80 15.46 -13.55
N GLN A 275 -10.76 16.05 -12.94
CA GLN A 275 -10.67 16.37 -11.52
C GLN A 275 -10.60 17.90 -11.28
N PRO A 276 -11.60 18.70 -11.73
CA PRO A 276 -11.63 20.13 -11.41
C PRO A 276 -11.73 20.36 -9.90
N LEU A 277 -10.77 21.10 -9.37
CA LEU A 277 -10.72 21.56 -7.98
C LEU A 277 -10.85 23.08 -7.92
N TYR A 278 -11.40 23.57 -6.83
CA TYR A 278 -11.53 24.98 -6.50
C TYR A 278 -10.78 25.25 -5.21
N LYS A 279 -9.92 26.27 -5.21
CA LYS A 279 -9.37 26.84 -3.97
C LYS A 279 -10.48 27.64 -3.29
N ALA A 280 -10.56 27.54 -1.98
CA ALA A 280 -11.48 28.30 -1.14
C ALA A 280 -10.73 28.99 -0.02
N ASN A 281 -11.20 30.15 0.43
CA ASN A 281 -10.71 30.80 1.64
C ASN A 281 -11.82 31.63 2.30
N LEU A 282 -11.92 31.53 3.62
CA LEU A 282 -12.76 32.36 4.48
C LEU A 282 -11.84 33.18 5.39
N THR A 283 -11.93 34.51 5.32
CA THR A 283 -11.12 35.45 6.11
C THR A 283 -11.99 36.27 7.06
N ILE A 284 -11.49 36.54 8.27
CA ILE A 284 -12.08 37.49 9.21
C ILE A 284 -11.20 38.74 9.27
N THR A 285 -11.76 39.92 8.98
CA THR A 285 -11.11 41.22 9.17
C THR A 285 -11.83 42.06 10.23
N THR A 286 -11.09 42.77 11.06
CA THR A 286 -11.63 43.73 12.04
C THR A 286 -12.13 45.01 11.38
N ALA A 287 -12.84 45.86 12.14
CA ALA A 287 -13.49 47.07 11.63
C ALA A 287 -12.54 48.16 11.08
N ASP A 288 -11.25 48.07 11.40
CA ASP A 288 -10.14 48.88 10.86
C ASP A 288 -9.56 48.30 9.55
N GLY A 289 -10.03 47.13 9.11
CA GLY A 289 -9.54 46.42 7.93
C GLY A 289 -8.36 45.48 8.17
N ALA A 290 -7.85 45.35 9.40
CA ALA A 290 -6.77 44.41 9.70
C ALA A 290 -7.27 42.95 9.61
N LEU A 291 -6.40 42.03 9.15
CA LEU A 291 -6.68 40.60 9.15
C LEU A 291 -6.62 40.07 10.59
N SER A 292 -7.64 39.31 10.98
CA SER A 292 -7.69 38.60 12.27
C SER A 292 -7.37 37.12 12.08
N ASP A 293 -7.93 36.48 11.05
CA ASP A 293 -7.58 35.09 10.70
C ASP A 293 -8.05 34.68 9.29
N SER A 294 -7.51 33.55 8.80
CA SER A 294 -7.83 32.92 7.52
C SER A 294 -8.05 31.41 7.69
N ALA A 295 -9.05 30.86 7.00
CA ALA A 295 -9.33 29.43 6.89
C ALA A 295 -9.34 29.04 5.39
N PRO A 296 -8.17 28.68 4.82
CA PRO A 296 -8.07 28.20 3.45
C PRO A 296 -8.48 26.73 3.31
N GLY A 297 -8.71 26.29 2.08
CA GLY A 297 -8.92 24.89 1.73
C GLY A 297 -9.05 24.67 0.22
N SER A 298 -9.27 23.42 -0.19
CA SER A 298 -9.63 23.06 -1.58
C SER A 298 -10.81 22.09 -1.57
N PHE A 299 -11.64 22.16 -2.61
CA PHE A 299 -12.83 21.30 -2.76
C PHE A 299 -13.15 21.03 -4.24
N GLY A 300 -14.06 20.09 -4.51
CA GLY A 300 -14.60 19.81 -5.84
C GLY A 300 -16.10 19.58 -5.81
N PHE A 301 -16.82 20.05 -6.83
CA PHE A 301 -18.27 19.83 -6.96
C PHE A 301 -18.56 18.38 -7.40
N ARG A 302 -19.07 17.55 -6.50
CA ARG A 302 -19.53 16.17 -6.76
C ARG A 302 -20.71 15.80 -5.85
N THR A 303 -21.34 14.66 -6.10
CA THR A 303 -22.20 13.99 -5.10
C THR A 303 -21.77 12.54 -4.91
N VAL A 304 -21.93 12.02 -3.68
CA VAL A 304 -21.79 10.59 -3.39
C VAL A 304 -22.96 10.14 -2.53
N THR A 305 -23.54 8.99 -2.84
CA THR A 305 -24.54 8.31 -2.02
C THR A 305 -24.25 6.82 -1.95
N SER A 306 -24.86 6.13 -0.99
CA SER A 306 -24.93 4.68 -0.94
C SER A 306 -26.38 4.24 -0.78
N ARG A 307 -26.65 2.97 -1.10
CA ARG A 307 -27.88 2.27 -0.75
C ARG A 307 -27.59 0.79 -0.54
N VAL A 308 -28.39 0.17 0.30
CA VAL A 308 -28.41 -1.29 0.47
C VAL A 308 -29.40 -1.88 -0.54
N ASN A 309 -29.05 -2.99 -1.19
CA ASN A 309 -29.88 -3.67 -2.20
C ASN A 309 -30.75 -4.80 -1.59
N GLU A 310 -31.53 -5.49 -2.42
CA GLU A 310 -32.44 -6.59 -1.98
C GLU A 310 -31.72 -7.81 -1.34
N HIS A 311 -30.40 -7.93 -1.50
CA HIS A 311 -29.55 -8.97 -0.90
C HIS A 311 -28.84 -8.48 0.37
N ASN A 312 -29.22 -7.31 0.87
CA ASN A 312 -28.53 -6.54 1.91
C ASN A 312 -27.07 -6.21 1.56
N ASP A 313 -26.71 -6.00 0.28
CA ASP A 313 -25.36 -5.57 -0.12
C ASP A 313 -25.34 -4.09 -0.54
N THR A 314 -24.28 -3.36 -0.19
CA THR A 314 -24.18 -1.91 -0.45
C THR A 314 -23.70 -1.62 -1.87
N ILE A 315 -24.39 -0.68 -2.53
CA ILE A 315 -24.02 -0.11 -3.83
C ILE A 315 -23.83 1.39 -3.65
N PHE A 316 -22.62 1.87 -3.93
CA PHE A 316 -22.32 3.30 -4.01
C PHE A 316 -22.81 3.91 -5.34
N SER A 317 -23.04 5.21 -5.34
CA SER A 317 -23.23 6.00 -6.54
C SER A 317 -22.43 7.30 -6.43
N VAL A 318 -21.63 7.62 -7.46
CA VAL A 318 -20.92 8.90 -7.58
C VAL A 318 -21.56 9.70 -8.70
N ASN A 319 -21.88 10.97 -8.46
CA ASN A 319 -22.55 11.86 -9.42
C ASN A 319 -23.83 11.24 -10.02
N GLY A 320 -24.56 10.46 -9.22
CA GLY A 320 -25.78 9.74 -9.60
C GLY A 320 -25.56 8.43 -10.37
N GLN A 321 -24.33 8.08 -10.76
CA GLN A 321 -24.01 6.84 -11.49
C GLN A 321 -23.60 5.72 -10.52
N PRO A 322 -24.15 4.49 -10.63
CA PRO A 322 -23.74 3.36 -9.78
C PRO A 322 -22.25 3.05 -9.93
N PHE A 323 -21.51 3.04 -8.83
CA PHE A 323 -20.05 2.95 -8.80
C PHE A 323 -19.63 1.59 -8.24
N GLN A 324 -19.08 0.73 -9.11
CA GLN A 324 -18.41 -0.50 -8.66
C GLN A 324 -17.04 -0.13 -8.09
N VAL A 325 -16.82 -0.40 -6.80
CA VAL A 325 -15.52 -0.19 -6.17
C VAL A 325 -14.54 -1.26 -6.64
N LEU A 326 -13.38 -0.85 -7.16
CA LEU A 326 -12.26 -1.72 -7.47
C LEU A 326 -11.00 -1.07 -6.90
N GLY A 327 -10.44 -1.70 -5.87
CA GLY A 327 -9.35 -1.13 -5.07
C GLY A 327 -8.64 -2.13 -4.18
N ALA A 328 -7.85 -1.62 -3.23
CA ALA A 328 -7.14 -2.40 -2.21
C ALA A 328 -6.98 -1.62 -0.90
N GLY A 329 -6.66 -2.32 0.19
CA GLY A 329 -6.33 -1.72 1.48
C GLY A 329 -4.95 -1.07 1.47
N TYR A 330 -4.83 0.15 1.99
CA TYR A 330 -3.56 0.88 2.08
C TYR A 330 -2.88 0.64 3.44
N ALA A 331 -1.56 0.43 3.42
CA ALA A 331 -0.71 0.57 4.58
C ALA A 331 0.35 1.67 4.35
N PRO A 332 0.57 2.56 5.33
CA PRO A 332 1.72 3.45 5.35
C PRO A 332 2.99 2.70 5.76
N ASP A 333 4.15 3.36 5.67
CA ASP A 333 5.41 2.85 6.21
C ASP A 333 5.27 2.49 7.70
N MET A 334 5.89 1.37 8.12
CA MET A 334 5.76 0.80 9.46
C MET A 334 6.23 1.76 10.58
N PHE A 335 7.08 2.74 10.26
CA PHE A 335 7.51 3.81 11.17
C PHE A 335 6.78 5.14 10.90
N LEU A 336 5.61 5.10 10.24
CA LEU A 336 4.78 6.25 9.85
C LEU A 336 5.58 7.37 9.16
N ARG A 337 6.60 6.99 8.37
CA ARG A 337 7.42 7.94 7.59
C ARG A 337 6.65 8.36 6.34
N TRP A 338 6.30 9.64 6.27
CA TRP A 338 5.55 10.20 5.13
C TRP A 338 6.46 10.80 4.06
N ASP A 339 6.22 10.44 2.79
CA ASP A 339 6.73 11.14 1.62
C ASP A 339 5.61 11.32 0.57
N THR A 340 5.22 12.57 0.33
CA THR A 340 4.23 12.94 -0.69
C THR A 340 4.67 12.56 -2.11
N ALA A 341 5.97 12.49 -2.40
CA ALA A 341 6.48 12.10 -3.72
C ALA A 341 6.36 10.59 -3.95
N LYS A 342 6.69 9.75 -2.96
CA LYS A 342 6.35 8.33 -2.95
C LYS A 342 4.84 8.13 -3.12
N TRP A 343 4.00 8.80 -2.32
CA TRP A 343 2.55 8.67 -2.43
C TRP A 343 1.99 9.10 -3.80
N GLU A 344 2.53 10.14 -4.46
CA GLU A 344 2.08 10.47 -5.82
C GLU A 344 2.52 9.43 -6.86
N ALA A 345 3.62 8.69 -6.63
CA ALA A 345 4.00 7.54 -7.45
C ALA A 345 3.09 6.31 -7.20
N GLU A 346 2.75 6.02 -5.96
CA GLU A 346 1.80 4.96 -5.57
C GLU A 346 0.39 5.26 -6.10
N GLY A 347 -0.06 6.53 -6.02
CA GLY A 347 -1.28 7.00 -6.67
C GLY A 347 -1.30 6.79 -8.19
N ARG A 348 -0.13 6.88 -8.85
CA ARG A 348 0.00 6.55 -10.28
C ARG A 348 -0.03 5.05 -10.54
N TYR A 349 0.52 4.22 -9.65
CA TYR A 349 0.36 2.76 -9.70
C TYR A 349 -1.11 2.33 -9.51
N ILE A 350 -1.84 2.92 -8.55
CA ILE A 350 -3.29 2.71 -8.37
C ILE A 350 -4.05 2.95 -9.69
N LEU A 351 -3.79 4.08 -10.35
CA LEU A 351 -4.42 4.40 -11.64
C LEU A 351 -3.97 3.48 -12.79
N ASP A 352 -2.71 3.07 -12.81
CA ASP A 352 -2.12 2.22 -13.86
C ASP A 352 -2.59 0.75 -13.76
N LEU A 353 -2.90 0.28 -12.55
CA LEU A 353 -3.64 -0.97 -12.29
C LEU A 353 -5.09 -0.91 -12.76
N GLY A 354 -5.63 0.30 -12.95
CA GLY A 354 -7.05 0.53 -13.27
C GLY A 354 -7.96 0.58 -12.06
N PHE A 355 -7.44 0.79 -10.84
CA PHE A 355 -8.26 1.00 -9.64
C PHE A 355 -8.98 2.34 -9.67
N ASN A 356 -10.02 2.44 -8.84
CA ASN A 356 -10.76 3.67 -8.60
C ASN A 356 -10.86 4.06 -7.11
N THR A 357 -10.47 3.16 -6.19
CA THR A 357 -10.64 3.34 -4.73
C THR A 357 -9.47 2.77 -3.94
N ILE A 358 -9.20 3.29 -2.75
CA ILE A 358 -8.45 2.63 -1.67
C ILE A 358 -9.25 2.66 -0.35
N ARG A 359 -8.99 1.70 0.55
CA ARG A 359 -9.48 1.73 1.95
C ARG A 359 -8.35 2.06 2.90
N LEU A 360 -8.61 2.94 3.87
CA LEU A 360 -7.79 3.11 5.05
C LEU A 360 -8.54 2.41 6.19
N GLU A 361 -8.04 1.28 6.66
CA GLU A 361 -8.52 0.67 7.90
C GLU A 361 -7.71 1.27 9.04
N GLY A 362 -8.30 2.20 9.80
CA GLY A 362 -7.50 3.14 10.57
C GLY A 362 -6.58 3.91 9.61
N LYS A 363 -5.31 4.08 10.00
CA LYS A 363 -4.23 4.72 9.22
C LYS A 363 -4.70 5.95 8.43
N ASN A 364 -5.52 6.78 9.06
CA ASN A 364 -6.06 8.00 8.47
C ASN A 364 -4.92 9.01 8.34
N GLU A 365 -4.34 9.11 7.16
CA GLU A 365 -2.97 9.60 6.97
C GLU A 365 -2.84 11.13 7.04
N GLN A 366 -1.66 11.65 6.70
CA GLN A 366 -1.41 13.08 6.48
C GLN A 366 -2.41 13.71 5.49
N PRO A 367 -2.73 15.02 5.61
CA PRO A 367 -3.67 15.70 4.71
C PRO A 367 -3.23 15.64 3.23
N GLN A 368 -1.92 15.56 2.97
CA GLN A 368 -1.36 15.40 1.62
C GLN A 368 -1.80 14.11 0.92
N LEU A 369 -2.25 13.06 1.65
CA LEU A 369 -2.80 11.85 1.04
C LEU A 369 -4.07 12.17 0.25
N TYR A 370 -5.01 12.87 0.89
CA TYR A 370 -6.30 13.26 0.33
C TYR A 370 -6.15 14.32 -0.75
N GLU A 371 -5.23 15.28 -0.59
CA GLU A 371 -4.89 16.25 -1.65
C GLU A 371 -4.38 15.59 -2.93
N VAL A 372 -3.58 14.51 -2.83
CA VAL A 372 -3.09 13.75 -3.99
C VAL A 372 -4.24 12.96 -4.62
N ALA A 373 -5.07 12.28 -3.81
CA ALA A 373 -6.21 11.51 -4.29
C ALA A 373 -7.23 12.38 -5.04
N ASP A 374 -7.51 13.59 -4.53
CA ASP A 374 -8.36 14.59 -5.19
C ASP A 374 -7.83 15.00 -6.58
N ARG A 375 -6.50 15.22 -6.70
CA ARG A 375 -5.86 15.59 -7.97
C ARG A 375 -5.82 14.42 -8.96
N LEU A 376 -5.65 13.19 -8.47
CA LEU A 376 -5.53 11.99 -9.28
C LEU A 376 -6.89 11.38 -9.67
N GLY A 377 -7.97 11.67 -8.91
CA GLY A 377 -9.30 11.09 -9.14
C GLY A 377 -9.48 9.73 -8.48
N ILE A 378 -8.79 9.49 -7.37
CA ILE A 378 -8.83 8.25 -6.59
C ILE A 378 -9.83 8.45 -5.44
N MET A 379 -10.71 7.47 -5.22
CA MET A 379 -11.65 7.49 -4.10
C MET A 379 -11.01 6.90 -2.83
N ILE A 380 -11.40 7.37 -1.65
CA ILE A 380 -10.87 6.88 -0.37
C ILE A 380 -12.03 6.43 0.54
N MET A 381 -11.90 5.26 1.16
CA MET A 381 -12.75 4.77 2.24
C MET A 381 -11.99 4.83 3.59
N PRO A 382 -11.92 5.98 4.27
CA PRO A 382 -11.38 6.08 5.63
C PRO A 382 -12.29 5.40 6.67
N GLY A 383 -11.72 5.10 7.83
CA GLY A 383 -12.45 4.59 8.99
C GLY A 383 -11.57 4.35 10.20
N TRP A 384 -12.11 3.68 11.21
CA TRP A 384 -11.33 3.10 12.31
C TRP A 384 -10.85 1.69 11.96
N GLU A 385 -9.90 1.18 12.74
CA GLU A 385 -9.30 -0.15 12.57
C GLU A 385 -9.92 -1.21 13.48
N CYS A 386 -9.87 -2.47 13.04
CA CYS A 386 -10.33 -3.61 13.83
C CYS A 386 -9.42 -3.92 15.03
N CYS A 387 -9.79 -4.94 15.77
CA CYS A 387 -8.84 -5.83 16.46
C CYS A 387 -8.03 -5.26 17.64
N ASP A 388 -8.20 -4.00 18.02
CA ASP A 388 -7.54 -3.37 19.18
C ASP A 388 -8.49 -2.48 20.02
N LYS A 389 -7.97 -1.47 20.74
CA LYS A 389 -8.78 -0.52 21.54
C LYS A 389 -9.90 0.16 20.75
N TRP A 390 -9.74 0.39 19.44
CA TRP A 390 -10.77 0.99 18.58
C TRP A 390 -12.08 0.19 18.55
N GLU A 391 -12.03 -1.13 18.76
CA GLU A 391 -13.19 -2.02 18.83
C GLU A 391 -13.29 -2.79 20.15
N ALA A 392 -12.82 -2.20 21.26
CA ALA A 392 -12.95 -2.74 22.61
C ALA A 392 -14.40 -2.68 23.14
N TRP A 393 -15.30 -3.40 22.49
CA TRP A 393 -16.71 -3.55 22.84
C TRP A 393 -16.93 -4.75 23.77
N SER A 394 -17.95 -4.70 24.62
CA SER A 394 -18.33 -5.81 25.51
C SER A 394 -18.83 -7.08 24.80
N TYR A 395 -19.01 -7.00 23.48
CA TYR A 395 -19.43 -8.07 22.58
C TYR A 395 -18.42 -8.36 21.47
N ASN A 396 -17.21 -7.78 21.51
CA ASN A 396 -16.11 -8.17 20.62
C ASN A 396 -15.28 -9.26 21.29
N ASP A 397 -15.46 -10.49 20.83
CA ASP A 397 -14.79 -11.70 21.26
C ASP A 397 -13.55 -12.09 20.42
N ASN A 398 -13.27 -11.35 19.34
CA ASN A 398 -12.15 -11.60 18.43
C ASN A 398 -10.81 -10.95 18.86
N LEU A 399 -10.78 -10.16 19.93
CA LEU A 399 -9.57 -9.42 20.34
C LEU A 399 -8.47 -10.36 20.85
N ALA A 400 -7.28 -10.28 20.24
CA ALA A 400 -6.15 -11.20 20.46
C ALA A 400 -5.65 -11.26 21.92
N VAL A 401 -5.92 -10.24 22.73
CA VAL A 401 -5.70 -10.22 24.19
C VAL A 401 -6.88 -9.58 24.92
N PRO A 402 -7.11 -9.90 26.21
CA PRO A 402 -8.12 -9.24 27.04
C PRO A 402 -7.92 -7.72 27.11
N THR A 403 -8.73 -7.01 26.32
CA THR A 403 -8.62 -5.56 26.06
C THR A 403 -9.67 -4.82 26.90
N PRO A 404 -9.34 -3.74 27.63
CA PRO A 404 -10.32 -3.04 28.46
C PRO A 404 -11.39 -2.33 27.63
N VAL A 405 -12.64 -2.73 27.84
CA VAL A 405 -13.82 -2.08 27.26
C VAL A 405 -13.89 -0.59 27.62
N TRP A 406 -14.57 0.19 26.80
CA TRP A 406 -14.55 1.64 26.90
C TRP A 406 -15.16 2.17 28.22
N VAL A 407 -14.46 3.11 28.86
CA VAL A 407 -14.94 3.93 29.98
C VAL A 407 -15.27 5.35 29.52
N ASP A 408 -15.92 6.17 30.36
CA ASP A 408 -16.39 7.52 29.93
C ASP A 408 -15.30 8.41 29.30
N GLY A 409 -14.05 8.33 29.76
CA GLY A 409 -12.92 9.05 29.15
C GLY A 409 -12.58 8.58 27.74
N ASP A 410 -12.76 7.30 27.43
CA ASP A 410 -12.47 6.74 26.09
C ASP A 410 -13.40 7.35 25.03
N TYR A 411 -14.70 7.49 25.34
CA TYR A 411 -15.66 8.15 24.44
C TYR A 411 -15.29 9.62 24.18
N VAL A 412 -14.67 10.33 25.14
CA VAL A 412 -14.21 11.71 24.93
C VAL A 412 -13.03 11.75 23.95
N VAL A 413 -12.05 10.86 24.10
CA VAL A 413 -10.89 10.76 23.18
C VAL A 413 -11.32 10.32 21.78
N ALA A 414 -12.21 9.33 21.68
CA ALA A 414 -12.77 8.88 20.41
C ALA A 414 -13.61 9.97 19.71
N ASN A 415 -14.39 10.76 20.46
CA ASN A 415 -15.14 11.88 19.89
C ASN A 415 -14.24 13.03 19.41
N ALA A 416 -13.17 13.34 20.15
CA ALA A 416 -12.17 14.31 19.73
C ALA A 416 -11.46 13.85 18.45
N SER A 417 -11.08 12.57 18.39
CA SER A 417 -10.50 11.92 17.22
C SER A 417 -11.43 12.00 16.00
N MET A 418 -12.72 11.68 16.17
CA MET A 418 -13.71 11.82 15.09
C MET A 418 -13.89 13.28 14.63
N GLY A 419 -13.91 14.23 15.57
CA GLY A 419 -14.02 15.66 15.25
C GLY A 419 -12.80 16.18 14.48
N HIS A 420 -11.61 15.68 14.81
CA HIS A 420 -10.37 16.01 14.10
C HIS A 420 -10.33 15.38 12.71
N GLU A 421 -10.54 14.08 12.57
CA GLU A 421 -10.52 13.40 11.26
C GLU A 421 -11.61 13.93 10.32
N ALA A 422 -12.79 14.27 10.85
CA ALA A 422 -13.80 15.00 10.10
C ALA A 422 -13.26 16.36 9.60
N ALA A 423 -12.64 17.15 10.48
CA ALA A 423 -12.07 18.46 10.12
C ALA A 423 -10.96 18.38 9.06
N MET A 424 -10.13 17.33 9.12
CA MET A 424 -9.07 17.06 8.14
C MET A 424 -9.63 16.68 6.76
N MET A 425 -10.72 15.92 6.71
CA MET A 425 -11.18 15.28 5.47
C MET A 425 -12.39 15.96 4.81
N GLN A 426 -13.23 16.70 5.56
CA GLN A 426 -14.56 17.20 5.15
C GLN A 426 -14.66 17.94 3.80
N THR A 427 -13.58 18.54 3.29
CA THR A 427 -13.59 19.28 2.00
C THR A 427 -13.18 18.43 0.79
N HIS A 428 -12.62 17.24 1.00
CA HIS A 428 -11.95 16.45 -0.04
C HIS A 428 -12.94 15.67 -0.94
N PRO A 429 -13.00 15.96 -2.26
CA PRO A 429 -13.83 15.22 -3.20
C PRO A 429 -13.41 13.75 -3.46
N SER A 430 -12.33 13.24 -2.87
CA SER A 430 -11.96 11.82 -2.90
C SER A 430 -12.80 10.92 -1.98
N LEU A 431 -13.45 11.42 -0.91
CA LEU A 431 -14.11 10.57 0.10
C LEU A 431 -15.31 9.75 -0.42
N LEU A 432 -15.26 8.43 -0.41
CA LEU A 432 -16.40 7.57 -0.79
C LEU A 432 -17.40 7.34 0.36
N VAL A 433 -16.89 7.22 1.59
CA VAL A 433 -17.63 6.84 2.80
C VAL A 433 -16.80 7.21 4.03
N TYR A 434 -17.38 7.18 5.23
CA TYR A 434 -16.63 6.96 6.48
C TYR A 434 -17.11 5.66 7.15
N LEU A 435 -16.19 4.77 7.51
CA LEU A 435 -16.49 3.55 8.26
C LEU A 435 -16.24 3.79 9.76
N THR A 436 -17.29 3.81 10.58
CA THR A 436 -17.18 4.11 12.02
C THR A 436 -16.74 2.92 12.89
N GLY A 437 -16.23 1.88 12.25
CA GLY A 437 -15.78 0.58 12.76
C GLY A 437 -15.38 -0.28 11.56
N SER A 438 -14.84 -1.47 11.80
CA SER A 438 -14.30 -2.38 10.79
C SER A 438 -14.89 -3.79 10.97
N ASP A 439 -14.37 -4.61 11.88
CA ASP A 439 -14.88 -5.96 12.17
C ASP A 439 -16.24 -5.88 12.86
N TYR A 440 -16.32 -5.08 13.93
CA TYR A 440 -17.53 -4.84 14.70
C TYR A 440 -18.00 -3.39 14.51
N TRP A 441 -19.31 -3.23 14.57
CA TRP A 441 -19.93 -1.91 14.59
C TRP A 441 -19.69 -1.23 15.96
N PRO A 442 -19.68 0.11 16.04
CA PRO A 442 -19.55 0.82 17.31
C PRO A 442 -20.78 0.66 18.21
N ASP A 443 -20.59 0.71 19.53
CA ASP A 443 -21.67 0.53 20.51
C ASP A 443 -22.77 1.62 20.48
N ASP A 444 -23.85 1.40 21.23
CA ASP A 444 -25.01 2.30 21.28
C ASP A 444 -24.72 3.74 21.75
N LYS A 445 -23.52 4.00 22.30
CA LYS A 445 -23.06 5.33 22.73
C LYS A 445 -22.08 5.93 21.72
N ALA A 446 -21.14 5.13 21.20
CA ALA A 446 -20.18 5.54 20.19
C ALA A 446 -20.82 5.77 18.82
N ALA A 447 -21.78 4.94 18.40
CA ALA A 447 -22.47 5.08 17.11
C ALA A 447 -23.20 6.43 16.93
N PRO A 448 -24.10 6.88 17.83
CA PRO A 448 -24.73 8.19 17.69
C PRO A 448 -23.75 9.34 17.90
N MET A 449 -22.74 9.18 18.77
CA MET A 449 -21.67 10.15 18.98
C MET A 449 -20.91 10.44 17.68
N TYR A 450 -20.38 9.40 17.02
CA TYR A 450 -19.68 9.49 15.75
C TYR A 450 -20.54 10.10 14.63
N VAL A 451 -21.77 9.58 14.45
CA VAL A 451 -22.69 10.08 13.41
C VAL A 451 -23.07 11.55 13.64
N ASN A 452 -23.26 11.97 14.89
CA ASN A 452 -23.60 13.37 15.20
C ASN A 452 -22.39 14.31 15.04
N THR A 453 -21.18 13.87 15.35
CA THR A 453 -19.96 14.66 15.15
C THR A 453 -19.65 14.84 13.66
N LEU A 454 -19.77 13.80 12.84
CA LEU A 454 -19.67 13.91 11.37
C LEU A 454 -20.75 14.85 10.79
N LYS A 455 -22.01 14.72 11.23
CA LYS A 455 -23.09 15.66 10.82
C LYS A 455 -22.82 17.10 11.28
N GLY A 456 -22.23 17.30 12.46
CA GLY A 456 -21.82 18.60 12.98
C GLY A 456 -20.66 19.24 12.20
N ALA A 457 -19.87 18.43 11.50
CA ALA A 457 -18.85 18.85 10.54
C ALA A 457 -19.40 19.07 9.10
N ASP A 458 -20.72 18.98 8.90
CA ASP A 458 -21.39 19.02 7.58
C ASP A 458 -20.89 17.94 6.60
N TRP A 459 -20.50 16.77 7.11
CA TRP A 459 -19.96 15.65 6.31
C TRP A 459 -20.87 15.24 5.14
N GLN A 460 -20.33 15.30 3.91
CA GLN A 460 -21.11 15.12 2.67
C GLN A 460 -21.09 13.69 2.09
N ALA A 461 -20.32 12.76 2.65
CA ALA A 461 -20.24 11.37 2.18
C ALA A 461 -21.11 10.42 3.05
N PRO A 462 -21.48 9.22 2.54
CA PRO A 462 -22.07 8.16 3.35
C PRO A 462 -21.30 7.86 4.65
N ILE A 463 -22.02 7.41 5.67
CA ILE A 463 -21.46 6.91 6.94
C ILE A 463 -21.98 5.48 7.12
N ILE A 464 -21.07 4.53 7.32
CA ILE A 464 -21.37 3.09 7.42
C ILE A 464 -20.80 2.55 8.75
N SER A 465 -21.50 1.61 9.39
CA SER A 465 -21.17 1.12 10.72
C SER A 465 -19.84 0.39 10.84
N SER A 466 -19.53 -0.43 9.84
CA SER A 466 -18.51 -1.50 9.87
C SER A 466 -18.14 -1.93 8.45
N ALA A 467 -16.95 -2.51 8.29
CA ALA A 467 -16.52 -3.20 7.08
C ALA A 467 -17.17 -4.60 6.93
N SER A 468 -17.62 -5.21 8.03
CA SER A 468 -18.27 -6.53 8.05
C SER A 468 -19.81 -6.50 7.90
N LYS A 469 -20.40 -7.67 7.59
CA LYS A 469 -21.86 -7.88 7.47
C LYS A 469 -22.47 -8.52 8.73
N ARG A 470 -21.96 -8.17 9.91
CA ARG A 470 -22.44 -8.65 11.22
C ARG A 470 -23.74 -7.92 11.62
N SER A 471 -23.79 -7.31 12.81
CA SER A 471 -24.93 -6.47 13.24
C SER A 471 -24.68 -4.98 12.92
N TYR A 472 -25.61 -4.11 13.32
CA TYR A 472 -25.53 -2.67 13.06
C TYR A 472 -26.34 -1.80 14.05
N PRO A 473 -25.90 -0.57 14.35
CA PRO A 473 -26.69 0.43 15.06
C PRO A 473 -27.90 0.89 14.24
N ALA A 474 -29.03 1.14 14.90
CA ALA A 474 -30.24 1.64 14.25
C ALA A 474 -30.06 3.01 13.54
N ILE A 475 -29.06 3.80 13.93
CA ILE A 475 -28.77 5.13 13.34
C ILE A 475 -28.02 5.06 12.00
N THR A 476 -27.31 3.97 11.71
CA THR A 476 -26.64 3.74 10.41
C THR A 476 -27.44 2.81 9.51
N GLY A 477 -28.16 1.85 10.08
CA GLY A 477 -28.67 0.70 9.32
C GLY A 477 -27.55 -0.29 8.94
N PRO A 478 -27.89 -1.36 8.20
CA PRO A 478 -26.93 -2.41 7.83
C PRO A 478 -25.81 -1.88 6.94
N SER A 479 -24.57 -2.34 7.18
CA SER A 479 -23.38 -1.93 6.43
C SER A 479 -23.46 -2.28 4.95
N GLY A 480 -23.96 -3.47 4.63
CA GLY A 480 -23.95 -4.07 3.30
C GLY A 480 -22.55 -4.37 2.73
N LEU A 481 -21.52 -4.33 3.58
CA LEU A 481 -20.14 -4.70 3.27
C LEU A 481 -19.85 -6.07 3.90
N LYS A 482 -19.11 -6.96 3.23
CA LYS A 482 -18.80 -8.32 3.70
C LYS A 482 -17.30 -8.50 3.95
N MET A 483 -16.99 -9.34 4.92
CA MET A 483 -15.67 -9.59 5.49
C MET A 483 -15.63 -11.09 5.82
N ASP A 484 -15.79 -11.88 4.76
CA ASP A 484 -16.05 -13.32 4.83
C ASP A 484 -14.80 -14.11 4.38
N GLY A 485 -13.62 -13.48 4.49
CA GLY A 485 -12.38 -13.95 3.86
C GLY A 485 -12.45 -14.03 2.32
N PRO A 486 -11.50 -14.70 1.67
CA PRO A 486 -10.29 -15.30 2.23
C PRO A 486 -9.18 -14.26 2.48
N TYR A 487 -8.14 -14.66 3.19
CA TYR A 487 -6.89 -13.90 3.37
C TYR A 487 -5.62 -14.72 3.03
N ASP A 488 -5.69 -16.06 2.98
CA ASP A 488 -4.65 -16.93 2.39
C ASP A 488 -5.11 -17.45 1.00
N TRP A 489 -4.28 -18.25 0.33
CA TRP A 489 -4.46 -18.67 -1.06
C TRP A 489 -5.76 -19.43 -1.32
N VAL A 490 -6.46 -19.02 -2.38
CA VAL A 490 -7.60 -19.72 -2.99
C VAL A 490 -7.42 -19.83 -4.51
N PRO A 491 -7.95 -20.87 -5.17
CA PRO A 491 -7.81 -21.07 -6.61
C PRO A 491 -8.66 -20.09 -7.44
N PRO A 492 -8.30 -19.83 -8.71
CA PRO A 492 -9.02 -18.90 -9.59
C PRO A 492 -10.53 -19.11 -9.71
N ASN A 493 -11.02 -20.36 -9.62
CA ASN A 493 -12.45 -20.67 -9.72
C ASN A 493 -13.26 -20.32 -8.46
N TYR A 494 -12.62 -20.10 -7.30
CA TYR A 494 -13.28 -19.61 -6.08
C TYR A 494 -14.11 -18.35 -6.36
N TRP A 495 -13.53 -17.40 -7.10
CA TRP A 495 -14.15 -16.12 -7.40
C TRP A 495 -15.40 -16.23 -8.28
N PHE A 496 -15.51 -17.28 -9.10
CA PHE A 496 -16.62 -17.47 -10.05
C PHE A 496 -17.71 -18.44 -9.56
N ASP A 497 -17.42 -19.28 -8.57
CA ASP A 497 -18.41 -20.15 -7.92
C ASP A 497 -19.27 -19.33 -6.94
N THR A 498 -20.26 -18.61 -7.48
CA THR A 498 -21.09 -17.67 -6.72
C THR A 498 -22.40 -18.27 -6.23
N GLU A 499 -22.66 -19.57 -6.43
CA GLU A 499 -23.99 -20.17 -6.20
C GLU A 499 -23.92 -21.53 -5.48
N PRO A 500 -24.71 -21.76 -4.41
CA PRO A 500 -25.65 -20.82 -3.79
C PRO A 500 -24.91 -19.78 -2.94
N ALA A 501 -25.17 -18.48 -3.17
CA ALA A 501 -24.42 -17.36 -2.57
C ALA A 501 -24.45 -17.24 -1.02
N ALA A 502 -25.13 -18.16 -0.32
CA ALA A 502 -25.12 -18.27 1.14
C ALA A 502 -23.87 -19.00 1.67
N ASN A 503 -23.36 -20.01 0.95
CA ASN A 503 -22.23 -20.85 1.36
C ASN A 503 -21.03 -20.62 0.42
N ARG A 504 -20.76 -19.34 0.11
CA ARG A 504 -19.74 -18.91 -0.87
C ARG A 504 -18.89 -17.71 -0.43
N PHE A 505 -19.08 -17.24 0.80
CA PHE A 505 -18.14 -16.37 1.52
C PHE A 505 -17.60 -15.20 0.64
N GLY A 506 -16.28 -15.11 0.45
CA GLY A 506 -15.59 -14.12 -0.37
C GLY A 506 -15.87 -14.10 -1.87
N ALA A 507 -16.50 -15.11 -2.49
CA ALA A 507 -16.69 -15.18 -3.95
C ALA A 507 -17.45 -13.97 -4.54
N ALA A 508 -17.38 -13.76 -5.87
CA ALA A 508 -17.75 -12.49 -6.51
C ALA A 508 -19.27 -12.17 -6.50
N PHE A 509 -19.75 -11.70 -5.35
CA PHE A 509 -21.07 -11.12 -5.11
C PHE A 509 -21.00 -10.18 -3.90
N GLY A 510 -21.90 -9.19 -3.84
CA GLY A 510 -21.90 -8.17 -2.78
C GLY A 510 -20.61 -7.33 -2.78
N PHE A 511 -20.33 -6.66 -1.66
CA PHE A 511 -19.15 -5.81 -1.51
C PHE A 511 -18.11 -6.50 -0.62
N GLY A 512 -16.95 -6.88 -1.15
CA GLY A 512 -15.80 -7.30 -0.35
C GLY A 512 -15.04 -6.08 0.17
N SER A 513 -15.07 -5.83 1.48
CA SER A 513 -14.39 -4.68 2.13
C SER A 513 -12.91 -4.93 2.43
N GLU A 514 -12.53 -6.21 2.46
CA GLU A 514 -11.19 -6.76 2.54
C GLU A 514 -11.29 -8.25 2.23
N LEU A 515 -10.47 -8.74 1.30
CA LEU A 515 -10.22 -10.15 1.04
C LEU A 515 -9.19 -10.31 -0.09
N GLY A 516 -8.40 -11.38 -0.06
CA GLY A 516 -7.33 -11.62 -1.02
C GLY A 516 -6.76 -13.03 -0.92
N ALA A 517 -6.29 -13.57 -2.05
CA ALA A 517 -5.69 -14.91 -2.12
C ALA A 517 -4.23 -14.98 -1.58
N GLY A 518 -3.90 -14.28 -0.49
CA GLY A 518 -2.57 -14.30 0.15
C GLY A 518 -1.38 -13.84 -0.70
N VAL A 519 -1.62 -13.18 -1.84
CA VAL A 519 -0.58 -12.79 -2.81
C VAL A 519 0.31 -11.70 -2.23
N GLY A 520 1.62 -11.83 -2.45
CA GLY A 520 2.57 -10.80 -2.04
C GLY A 520 4.03 -11.17 -2.15
N THR A 521 4.41 -12.09 -3.05
CA THR A 521 5.80 -12.53 -3.20
C THR A 521 6.61 -11.47 -3.97
N PRO A 522 7.64 -10.84 -3.37
CA PRO A 522 8.53 -9.94 -4.13
C PRO A 522 9.35 -10.70 -5.17
N ASP A 523 9.87 -9.99 -6.16
CA ASP A 523 10.82 -10.57 -7.12
C ASP A 523 12.20 -10.82 -6.46
N LEU A 524 13.02 -11.67 -7.08
CA LEU A 524 14.30 -12.13 -6.56
C LEU A 524 15.30 -10.98 -6.32
N SER A 525 15.22 -9.89 -7.08
CA SER A 525 16.02 -8.67 -6.83
C SER A 525 15.67 -8.03 -5.49
N SER A 526 14.39 -8.00 -5.12
CA SER A 526 13.90 -7.46 -3.85
C SER A 526 14.03 -8.42 -2.67
N LEU A 527 13.77 -9.71 -2.85
CA LEU A 527 13.98 -10.71 -1.78
C LEU A 527 15.41 -10.64 -1.22
N LYS A 528 16.41 -10.44 -2.09
CA LYS A 528 17.83 -10.28 -1.73
C LYS A 528 18.16 -8.98 -0.98
N LYS A 529 17.25 -8.01 -0.87
CA LYS A 529 17.42 -6.76 -0.11
C LYS A 529 17.12 -6.94 1.38
N PHE A 530 16.27 -7.89 1.75
CA PHE A 530 15.77 -8.04 3.13
C PHE A 530 15.89 -9.46 3.74
N LEU A 531 16.08 -10.51 2.93
CA LEU A 531 16.23 -11.88 3.43
C LEU A 531 17.70 -12.33 3.48
N SER A 532 18.07 -13.06 4.54
CA SER A 532 19.37 -13.71 4.60
C SER A 532 19.45 -14.93 3.65
N PRO A 533 20.66 -15.43 3.31
CA PRO A 533 20.80 -16.66 2.54
C PRO A 533 20.13 -17.89 3.18
N ALA A 534 19.91 -17.89 4.50
CA ALA A 534 19.16 -18.94 5.19
C ALA A 534 17.64 -18.76 4.99
N ASP A 535 17.13 -17.54 5.18
CA ASP A 535 15.70 -17.23 4.97
C ASP A 535 15.27 -17.47 3.51
N LEU A 536 16.15 -17.12 2.55
CA LEU A 536 15.99 -17.41 1.13
C LEU A 536 15.95 -18.92 0.82
N ALA A 537 16.67 -19.75 1.59
CA ALA A 537 16.58 -21.20 1.45
C ALA A 537 15.28 -21.74 2.07
N ASP A 538 14.90 -21.24 3.25
CA ASP A 538 13.68 -21.66 3.96
C ASP A 538 12.39 -21.41 3.16
N LEU A 539 12.32 -20.35 2.35
CA LEU A 539 11.18 -20.06 1.47
C LEU A 539 10.72 -21.27 0.63
N TRP A 540 11.66 -22.08 0.14
CA TRP A 540 11.39 -23.19 -0.78
C TRP A 540 11.82 -24.57 -0.26
N MET A 541 12.81 -24.64 0.63
CA MET A 541 13.21 -25.89 1.30
C MET A 541 12.34 -26.21 2.53
N SER A 542 11.82 -25.18 3.21
CA SER A 542 11.11 -25.27 4.49
C SER A 542 9.70 -24.66 4.41
N PRO A 543 8.83 -25.07 3.46
CA PRO A 543 7.65 -24.31 3.05
C PRO A 543 6.58 -24.04 4.13
N ASN A 544 6.65 -24.71 5.29
CA ASN A 544 5.73 -24.57 6.42
C ASN A 544 6.37 -23.85 7.62
N LYS A 545 7.63 -23.38 7.51
CA LYS A 545 8.32 -22.64 8.57
C LYS A 545 7.68 -21.27 8.75
N SER A 546 7.59 -20.79 10.00
CA SER A 546 7.23 -19.39 10.26
C SER A 546 8.36 -18.44 9.83
N LEU A 547 7.99 -17.33 9.21
CA LEU A 547 8.92 -16.35 8.62
C LEU A 547 8.65 -14.97 9.21
N PHE A 548 9.69 -14.23 9.58
CA PHE A 548 9.55 -12.90 10.18
C PHE A 548 8.85 -11.91 9.24
N HIS A 549 9.12 -11.98 7.93
CA HIS A 549 8.53 -11.12 6.91
C HIS A 549 7.11 -11.51 6.46
N MET A 550 6.35 -12.17 7.34
CA MET A 550 4.92 -12.41 7.19
C MET A 550 4.14 -11.55 8.21
N SER A 551 3.85 -12.13 9.38
CA SER A 551 2.97 -11.61 10.42
C SER A 551 3.55 -11.88 11.82
N PRO A 552 3.01 -11.27 12.89
CA PRO A 552 3.43 -11.58 14.26
C PRO A 552 3.36 -13.10 14.56
N PRO A 553 4.23 -13.66 15.41
CA PRO A 553 4.25 -15.11 15.71
C PRO A 553 2.94 -15.70 16.27
N THR A 554 2.00 -14.86 16.70
CA THR A 554 0.66 -15.22 17.19
C THR A 554 -0.43 -15.25 16.11
N SER A 555 -0.21 -14.65 14.93
CA SER A 555 -1.16 -14.68 13.81
C SER A 555 -1.05 -16.00 13.03
N ASP A 556 -2.14 -16.45 12.41
CA ASP A 556 -2.16 -17.65 11.57
C ASP A 556 -1.45 -17.48 10.23
N PHE A 557 -1.30 -16.24 9.75
CA PHE A 557 -0.55 -15.92 8.53
C PHE A 557 0.98 -15.91 8.73
N ARG A 558 1.49 -16.24 9.91
CA ARG A 558 2.93 -16.35 10.25
C ARG A 558 3.79 -17.26 9.33
N HIS A 559 3.19 -18.02 8.42
CA HIS A 559 3.83 -18.98 7.52
C HIS A 559 3.06 -19.13 6.19
N ARG A 560 3.72 -19.60 5.11
CA ARG A 560 3.12 -19.75 3.77
C ARG A 560 2.58 -21.16 3.47
N THR A 561 2.12 -21.90 4.48
CA THR A 561 1.78 -23.35 4.38
C THR A 561 0.73 -23.65 3.30
N ILE A 562 -0.37 -22.90 3.23
CA ILE A 562 -1.45 -23.15 2.26
C ILE A 562 -1.00 -22.79 0.85
N TYR A 563 -0.50 -21.55 0.69
CA TYR A 563 0.09 -21.05 -0.55
C TYR A 563 1.14 -22.01 -1.14
N ASN A 564 2.14 -22.44 -0.36
CA ASN A 564 3.21 -23.31 -0.84
C ASN A 564 2.69 -24.72 -1.18
N ASN A 565 1.74 -25.28 -0.41
CA ASN A 565 1.11 -26.55 -0.76
C ASN A 565 0.36 -26.44 -2.10
N ALA A 566 -0.44 -25.40 -2.30
CA ALA A 566 -1.12 -25.15 -3.57
C ALA A 566 -0.12 -25.02 -4.74
N LEU A 567 0.93 -24.25 -4.54
CA LEU A 567 2.00 -24.03 -5.50
C LEU A 567 2.68 -25.35 -5.91
N TRP A 568 3.02 -26.22 -4.94
CA TRP A 568 3.66 -27.52 -5.20
C TRP A 568 2.69 -28.51 -5.87
N LYS A 569 1.40 -28.48 -5.52
CA LYS A 569 0.38 -29.37 -6.09
C LYS A 569 0.01 -29.00 -7.53
N ARG A 570 0.03 -27.70 -7.86
CA ARG A 570 -0.32 -27.17 -9.19
C ARG A 570 0.87 -27.20 -10.16
N TRP A 571 2.08 -26.89 -9.71
CA TRP A 571 3.26 -26.71 -10.57
C TRP A 571 4.38 -27.73 -10.34
N GLY A 572 4.28 -28.58 -9.31
CA GLY A 572 5.37 -29.41 -8.84
C GLY A 572 6.35 -28.64 -7.96
N ALA A 573 6.92 -29.32 -6.96
CA ALA A 573 7.88 -28.73 -6.02
C ALA A 573 9.04 -28.01 -6.75
N PRO A 574 9.51 -26.84 -6.25
CA PRO A 574 10.67 -26.16 -6.79
C PRO A 574 11.95 -26.97 -6.70
N THR A 575 12.84 -26.72 -7.64
CA THR A 575 14.18 -27.30 -7.77
C THR A 575 15.29 -26.30 -7.44
N SER A 576 14.97 -25.00 -7.39
CA SER A 576 15.82 -23.91 -6.92
C SER A 576 14.98 -22.75 -6.36
N LEU A 577 15.65 -21.72 -5.84
CA LEU A 577 15.01 -20.46 -5.44
C LEU A 577 14.39 -19.72 -6.63
N GLU A 578 15.07 -19.72 -7.78
CA GLU A 578 14.61 -19.10 -9.03
C GLU A 578 13.33 -19.79 -9.55
N ASP A 579 13.31 -21.14 -9.53
CA ASP A 579 12.13 -21.95 -9.86
C ASP A 579 10.96 -21.67 -8.89
N TYR A 580 11.23 -21.47 -7.59
CA TYR A 580 10.23 -21.04 -6.62
C TYR A 580 9.66 -19.65 -6.95
N VAL A 581 10.54 -18.66 -7.16
CA VAL A 581 10.11 -17.27 -7.42
C VAL A 581 9.27 -17.20 -8.68
N VAL A 582 9.67 -17.82 -9.81
CA VAL A 582 8.86 -17.74 -11.03
C VAL A 582 7.51 -18.44 -10.86
N LYS A 583 7.45 -19.63 -10.24
CA LYS A 583 6.17 -20.30 -9.95
C LYS A 583 5.27 -19.44 -9.05
N ALA A 584 5.85 -18.75 -8.07
CA ALA A 584 5.13 -17.80 -7.23
C ALA A 584 4.61 -16.59 -8.04
N GLN A 585 5.43 -15.96 -8.90
CA GLN A 585 4.99 -14.85 -9.75
C GLN A 585 3.87 -15.25 -10.73
N ILE A 586 3.90 -16.47 -11.28
CA ILE A 586 2.81 -17.02 -12.10
C ILE A 586 1.52 -17.14 -11.28
N THR A 587 1.62 -17.67 -10.07
CA THR A 587 0.47 -17.90 -9.18
C THR A 587 -0.11 -16.59 -8.63
N ASP A 588 0.75 -15.64 -8.30
CA ASP A 588 0.40 -14.30 -7.82
C ASP A 588 -0.31 -13.49 -8.93
N TYR A 589 0.17 -13.58 -10.17
CA TYR A 589 -0.53 -13.05 -11.35
C TYR A 589 -1.89 -13.74 -11.58
N GLU A 590 -1.96 -15.07 -11.45
CA GLU A 590 -3.19 -15.82 -11.73
C GLU A 590 -4.31 -15.47 -10.75
N ALA A 591 -3.97 -15.41 -9.46
CA ALA A 591 -4.91 -15.23 -8.36
C ALA A 591 -5.47 -13.81 -8.30
N THR A 592 -4.64 -12.76 -8.39
CA THR A 592 -5.14 -11.38 -8.41
C THR A 592 -5.98 -11.10 -9.65
N ARG A 593 -5.53 -11.55 -10.83
CA ARG A 593 -6.30 -11.45 -12.07
C ARG A 593 -7.68 -12.07 -11.92
N ALA A 594 -7.76 -13.32 -11.46
CA ALA A 594 -9.03 -14.04 -11.35
C ALA A 594 -10.00 -13.37 -10.36
N GLN A 595 -9.47 -12.75 -9.30
CA GLN A 595 -10.27 -12.01 -8.31
C GLN A 595 -10.89 -10.74 -8.92
N TYR A 596 -10.10 -9.89 -9.57
CA TYR A 596 -10.60 -8.67 -10.22
C TYR A 596 -11.47 -8.97 -11.45
N GLU A 597 -11.15 -10.01 -12.23
CA GLU A 597 -12.00 -10.51 -13.31
C GLU A 597 -13.35 -11.03 -12.77
N GLY A 598 -13.36 -11.81 -11.68
CA GLY A 598 -14.58 -12.35 -11.08
C GLY A 598 -15.53 -11.24 -10.61
N TYR A 599 -15.02 -10.31 -9.80
CA TYR A 599 -15.81 -9.16 -9.34
C TYR A 599 -16.29 -8.27 -10.50
N SER A 600 -15.44 -7.98 -11.49
CA SER A 600 -15.86 -7.24 -12.68
C SER A 600 -16.92 -7.99 -13.51
N ALA A 601 -16.74 -9.31 -13.70
CA ALA A 601 -17.65 -10.15 -14.47
C ALA A 601 -19.05 -10.21 -13.85
N MET A 602 -19.15 -10.21 -12.52
CA MET A 602 -20.41 -10.36 -11.77
C MET A 602 -21.09 -9.02 -11.41
N TRP A 603 -20.61 -7.87 -11.91
CA TRP A 603 -21.24 -6.55 -11.70
C TRP A 603 -22.73 -6.49 -12.05
N ASN A 604 -23.18 -7.27 -13.05
CA ASN A 604 -24.60 -7.37 -13.43
C ASN A 604 -25.17 -8.79 -13.27
N ALA A 605 -24.60 -9.59 -12.35
CA ALA A 605 -25.22 -10.82 -11.90
C ALA A 605 -26.50 -10.55 -11.07
N LYS A 606 -27.34 -11.58 -10.87
CA LYS A 606 -28.60 -11.46 -10.11
C LYS A 606 -28.40 -10.89 -8.70
N ARG A 607 -27.40 -11.43 -7.97
CA ARG A 607 -26.80 -10.77 -6.81
C ARG A 607 -25.48 -10.16 -7.30
N PRO A 608 -25.43 -8.85 -7.58
CA PRO A 608 -24.27 -8.24 -8.23
C PRO A 608 -23.05 -8.22 -7.30
N ALA A 609 -21.85 -8.31 -7.87
CA ALA A 609 -20.60 -7.99 -7.17
C ALA A 609 -20.43 -6.47 -7.10
N THR A 610 -20.79 -5.85 -5.98
CA THR A 610 -20.95 -4.40 -5.87
C THR A 610 -19.66 -3.64 -5.56
N GLY A 611 -18.63 -4.33 -5.06
CA GLY A 611 -17.29 -3.77 -4.90
C GLY A 611 -16.27 -4.75 -4.34
N LEU A 612 -14.99 -4.44 -4.54
CA LEU A 612 -13.85 -5.20 -4.01
C LEU A 612 -12.74 -4.26 -3.53
N ILE A 613 -12.28 -4.51 -2.32
CA ILE A 613 -11.00 -4.06 -1.76
C ILE A 613 -10.13 -5.31 -1.54
N TYR A 614 -9.05 -5.43 -2.30
CA TYR A 614 -8.04 -6.48 -2.13
C TYR A 614 -7.21 -6.26 -0.86
N TRP A 615 -6.79 -7.36 -0.20
CA TRP A 615 -5.92 -7.34 0.97
C TRP A 615 -4.48 -7.75 0.61
N MET A 616 -3.51 -6.85 0.44
CA MET A 616 -3.54 -5.37 0.51
C MET A 616 -2.79 -4.78 -0.70
N LEU A 617 -2.74 -3.45 -0.81
CA LEU A 617 -2.09 -2.70 -1.90
C LEU A 617 -0.57 -2.89 -1.90
N THR A 618 0.06 -2.65 -0.75
CA THR A 618 1.49 -2.79 -0.46
C THR A 618 1.65 -2.92 1.06
N GLY A 619 2.72 -3.57 1.51
CA GLY A 619 3.04 -3.75 2.92
C GLY A 619 3.75 -2.54 3.54
N ALA A 620 3.60 -2.40 4.86
CA ALA A 620 4.23 -1.36 5.66
C ALA A 620 5.77 -1.48 5.75
N PHE A 621 6.28 -2.68 5.45
CA PHE A 621 7.68 -3.09 5.49
C PHE A 621 7.94 -4.12 4.37
N PRO A 622 9.19 -4.53 4.10
CA PRO A 622 9.48 -5.65 3.20
C PRO A 622 8.76 -6.93 3.67
N SER A 623 7.79 -7.37 2.87
CA SER A 623 6.78 -8.38 3.22
C SER A 623 6.71 -9.50 2.18
N LEU A 624 6.20 -10.66 2.57
CA LEU A 624 6.01 -11.86 1.75
C LEU A 624 4.53 -12.19 1.45
N HIS A 625 3.58 -11.37 1.96
CA HIS A 625 2.14 -11.55 1.77
C HIS A 625 1.39 -10.20 1.74
N TRP A 626 0.18 -10.21 1.19
CA TRP A 626 -0.73 -9.05 1.07
C TRP A 626 -0.14 -7.84 0.34
N ASN A 627 0.61 -8.07 -0.75
CA ASN A 627 1.24 -7.01 -1.55
C ASN A 627 0.89 -7.14 -3.04
N ILE A 628 0.41 -6.07 -3.69
CA ILE A 628 0.27 -6.04 -5.16
C ILE A 628 1.58 -5.60 -5.83
N TRP A 629 2.30 -4.66 -5.21
CA TRP A 629 3.72 -4.37 -5.46
C TRP A 629 4.49 -4.37 -4.14
N ASP A 630 5.81 -4.55 -4.20
CA ASP A 630 6.62 -4.65 -2.98
C ASP A 630 7.00 -3.29 -2.35
N TYR A 631 7.52 -3.34 -1.13
CA TYR A 631 7.98 -2.16 -0.38
C TYR A 631 8.96 -1.25 -1.15
N TYR A 632 9.69 -1.80 -2.12
CA TYR A 632 10.67 -1.10 -2.95
C TYR A 632 10.07 -0.57 -4.28
N MET A 633 8.75 -0.57 -4.44
CA MET A 633 8.03 -0.13 -5.64
C MET A 633 8.26 -1.01 -6.89
N HIS A 634 8.72 -2.25 -6.75
CA HIS A 634 8.87 -3.18 -7.88
C HIS A 634 7.49 -3.79 -8.25
N PRO A 635 7.00 -3.60 -9.50
CA PRO A 635 5.74 -4.20 -9.95
C PRO A 635 5.96 -5.66 -10.40
N ALA A 636 5.57 -6.62 -9.55
CA ALA A 636 5.77 -8.05 -9.78
C ALA A 636 4.54 -8.74 -10.43
N GLY A 637 4.48 -10.07 -10.41
CA GLY A 637 3.38 -10.85 -11.01
C GLY A 637 1.99 -10.44 -10.50
N GLY A 638 1.86 -10.23 -9.18
CA GLY A 638 0.61 -9.73 -8.56
C GLY A 638 0.12 -8.39 -9.11
N TYR A 639 1.04 -7.47 -9.44
CA TYR A 639 0.75 -6.19 -10.09
C TYR A 639 0.17 -6.39 -11.48
N PHE A 640 0.80 -7.22 -12.32
CA PHE A 640 0.35 -7.39 -13.69
C PHE A 640 -0.90 -8.27 -13.82
N GLY A 641 -1.10 -9.24 -12.92
CA GLY A 641 -2.36 -9.97 -12.81
C GLY A 641 -3.54 -9.04 -12.52
N THR A 642 -3.37 -8.21 -11.48
CA THR A 642 -4.31 -7.13 -11.13
C THR A 642 -4.57 -6.22 -12.34
N LYS A 643 -3.51 -5.64 -12.92
CA LYS A 643 -3.60 -4.71 -14.06
C LYS A 643 -4.35 -5.28 -15.26
N VAL A 644 -4.26 -6.59 -15.49
CA VAL A 644 -5.01 -7.28 -16.55
C VAL A 644 -6.49 -7.41 -16.18
N GLY A 645 -6.80 -7.83 -14.94
CA GLY A 645 -8.18 -8.06 -14.47
C GLY A 645 -9.02 -6.80 -14.25
N SER A 646 -8.43 -5.67 -13.82
CA SER A 646 -9.12 -4.39 -13.59
C SER A 646 -9.08 -3.40 -14.77
N ARG A 647 -8.82 -3.86 -16.00
CA ARG A 647 -8.85 -2.99 -17.20
C ARG A 647 -10.24 -2.37 -17.42
N LEU A 648 -10.25 -1.05 -17.70
CA LEU A 648 -11.45 -0.22 -17.92
C LEU A 648 -12.44 -0.76 -18.97
N GLU A 649 -11.96 -1.49 -19.99
CA GLU A 649 -12.79 -2.30 -20.87
C GLU A 649 -12.04 -3.59 -21.22
N HIS A 650 -12.64 -4.76 -20.96
CA HIS A 650 -11.92 -6.02 -20.78
C HIS A 650 -12.69 -7.26 -21.27
N VAL A 651 -11.99 -8.40 -21.41
CA VAL A 651 -12.57 -9.73 -21.66
C VAL A 651 -11.99 -10.78 -20.71
N ALA A 652 -12.85 -11.30 -19.84
CA ALA A 652 -12.54 -12.23 -18.75
C ALA A 652 -12.99 -13.67 -19.05
N TYR A 653 -12.43 -14.66 -18.36
CA TYR A 653 -12.82 -16.08 -18.48
C TYR A 653 -13.37 -16.63 -17.16
N ASP A 654 -14.65 -16.99 -17.17
CA ASP A 654 -15.29 -17.69 -16.06
C ASP A 654 -14.88 -19.17 -16.08
N TYR A 655 -14.05 -19.56 -15.12
CA TYR A 655 -13.52 -20.92 -14.95
C TYR A 655 -14.61 -21.97 -14.67
N VAL A 656 -15.72 -21.58 -14.03
CA VAL A 656 -16.79 -22.47 -13.56
C VAL A 656 -17.81 -22.71 -14.68
N ARG A 657 -18.32 -21.63 -15.28
CA ARG A 657 -19.30 -21.64 -16.37
C ARG A 657 -18.65 -21.85 -17.75
N LYS A 658 -17.32 -21.81 -17.81
CA LYS A 658 -16.48 -21.89 -19.01
C LYS A 658 -16.90 -20.88 -20.08
N SER A 659 -17.19 -19.64 -19.66
CA SER A 659 -17.70 -18.58 -20.52
C SER A 659 -16.82 -17.34 -20.55
N VAL A 660 -16.77 -16.67 -21.70
CA VAL A 660 -16.12 -15.37 -21.84
C VAL A 660 -17.09 -14.26 -21.45
N HIS A 661 -16.66 -13.34 -20.61
CA HIS A 661 -17.41 -12.12 -20.27
C HIS A 661 -16.78 -10.90 -20.94
N LEU A 662 -17.61 -9.98 -21.42
CA LEU A 662 -17.23 -8.62 -21.83
C LEU A 662 -17.56 -7.67 -20.69
N ILE A 663 -16.58 -6.88 -20.26
CA ILE A 663 -16.62 -5.94 -19.15
C ILE A 663 -16.33 -4.52 -19.67
N ASN A 664 -17.06 -3.52 -19.19
CA ASN A 664 -16.82 -2.11 -19.51
C ASN A 664 -17.20 -1.22 -18.31
N HIS A 665 -16.20 -0.68 -17.62
CA HIS A 665 -16.35 0.16 -16.43
C HIS A 665 -16.48 1.66 -16.75
N SER A 666 -16.32 2.05 -18.03
CA SER A 666 -16.41 3.45 -18.47
C SER A 666 -17.86 3.95 -18.63
N LEU A 667 -18.06 5.26 -18.62
CA LEU A 667 -19.36 5.91 -18.90
C LEU A 667 -19.54 6.34 -20.37
N ASP A 668 -18.47 6.42 -21.15
CA ASP A 668 -18.45 6.96 -22.52
C ASP A 668 -18.39 5.88 -23.62
N ARG A 669 -17.70 4.76 -23.38
CA ARG A 669 -17.47 3.72 -24.39
C ARG A 669 -18.72 2.89 -24.63
N LYS A 670 -19.15 2.83 -25.88
CA LYS A 670 -20.32 2.06 -26.35
C LYS A 670 -20.17 1.62 -27.80
N GLY A 671 -21.04 0.73 -28.26
CA GLY A 671 -21.12 0.31 -29.66
C GLY A 671 -20.39 -1.00 -29.97
N ALA A 672 -20.11 -1.25 -31.24
CA ALA A 672 -19.59 -2.53 -31.70
C ALA A 672 -18.20 -2.88 -31.14
N ARG A 673 -18.00 -4.17 -30.90
CA ARG A 673 -16.77 -4.87 -30.50
C ARG A 673 -16.67 -6.20 -31.21
N LYS A 674 -15.46 -6.75 -31.29
CA LYS A 674 -15.23 -8.16 -31.61
C LYS A 674 -14.38 -8.80 -30.50
N VAL A 675 -14.72 -10.04 -30.15
CA VAL A 675 -13.95 -10.88 -29.23
C VAL A 675 -13.41 -12.06 -30.02
N GLN A 676 -12.12 -12.04 -30.36
CA GLN A 676 -11.42 -13.19 -30.90
C GLN A 676 -11.08 -14.15 -29.74
N VAL A 677 -11.32 -15.43 -29.96
CA VAL A 677 -11.06 -16.51 -29.01
C VAL A 677 -10.19 -17.56 -29.70
N GLU A 678 -9.03 -17.85 -29.15
CA GLU A 678 -8.11 -18.86 -29.67
C GLU A 678 -7.72 -19.84 -28.54
N VAL A 679 -7.81 -21.14 -28.80
CA VAL A 679 -7.21 -22.18 -27.94
C VAL A 679 -6.00 -22.74 -28.65
N VAL A 680 -4.86 -22.78 -27.98
CA VAL A 680 -3.55 -23.16 -28.53
C VAL A 680 -2.92 -24.21 -27.63
N ASP A 681 -2.41 -25.29 -28.19
CA ASP A 681 -1.71 -26.32 -27.41
C ASP A 681 -0.27 -25.90 -27.03
N THR A 682 0.38 -26.68 -26.16
CA THR A 682 1.76 -26.44 -25.71
C THR A 682 2.79 -26.59 -26.83
N ALA A 683 2.44 -27.22 -27.96
CA ALA A 683 3.25 -27.24 -29.17
C ALA A 683 3.07 -25.99 -30.05
N GLY A 684 2.21 -25.05 -29.65
CA GLY A 684 1.99 -23.77 -30.34
C GLY A 684 0.94 -23.82 -31.45
N LYS A 685 0.21 -24.93 -31.59
CA LYS A 685 -0.81 -25.10 -32.63
C LYS A 685 -2.18 -24.67 -32.11
N THR A 686 -2.84 -23.78 -32.85
CA THR A 686 -4.24 -23.42 -32.61
C THR A 686 -5.16 -24.61 -32.85
N THR A 687 -5.88 -25.06 -31.82
CA THR A 687 -6.83 -26.17 -31.85
C THR A 687 -8.29 -25.71 -31.99
N TYR A 688 -8.59 -24.47 -31.60
CA TYR A 688 -9.88 -23.80 -31.80
C TYR A 688 -9.66 -22.31 -32.07
N SER A 689 -10.40 -21.72 -33.01
CA SER A 689 -10.43 -20.27 -33.22
C SER A 689 -11.85 -19.82 -33.59
N ASN A 690 -12.29 -18.70 -33.03
CA ASN A 690 -13.60 -18.10 -33.26
C ASN A 690 -13.55 -16.57 -33.08
N THR A 691 -14.54 -15.84 -33.59
CA THR A 691 -14.68 -14.40 -33.37
C THR A 691 -16.15 -14.03 -33.17
N VAL A 692 -16.49 -13.55 -31.97
CA VAL A 692 -17.84 -13.13 -31.61
C VAL A 692 -17.97 -11.63 -31.80
N SER A 693 -18.97 -11.20 -32.59
CA SER A 693 -19.34 -9.78 -32.71
C SER A 693 -20.36 -9.44 -31.62
N VAL A 694 -20.14 -8.34 -30.89
CA VAL A 694 -20.97 -7.95 -29.75
C VAL A 694 -20.99 -6.43 -29.55
N THR A 695 -22.06 -5.89 -28.98
CA THR A 695 -22.16 -4.46 -28.62
C THR A 695 -21.79 -4.26 -27.15
N THR A 696 -20.83 -3.39 -26.85
CA THR A 696 -20.51 -2.93 -25.49
C THR A 696 -21.46 -1.80 -25.07
N ALA A 697 -21.77 -1.72 -23.77
CA ALA A 697 -22.55 -0.65 -23.17
C ALA A 697 -21.78 -0.07 -21.96
N PRO A 698 -21.92 1.22 -21.63
CA PRO A 698 -21.20 1.82 -20.51
C PRO A 698 -21.60 1.21 -19.17
N ASN A 699 -20.64 1.06 -18.25
CA ASN A 699 -20.83 0.56 -16.88
C ASN A 699 -21.58 -0.79 -16.81
N THR A 700 -21.17 -1.77 -17.65
CA THR A 700 -21.79 -3.11 -17.68
C THR A 700 -20.80 -4.26 -17.83
N SER A 701 -21.22 -5.44 -17.39
CA SER A 701 -20.62 -6.74 -17.69
C SER A 701 -21.68 -7.71 -18.23
N LYS A 702 -21.28 -8.62 -19.13
CA LYS A 702 -22.12 -9.74 -19.58
C LYS A 702 -21.31 -10.89 -20.15
N SER A 703 -21.84 -12.11 -20.02
CA SER A 703 -21.35 -13.28 -20.78
C SER A 703 -21.62 -13.09 -22.28
N VAL A 704 -20.66 -13.46 -23.14
CA VAL A 704 -20.72 -13.28 -24.60
C VAL A 704 -20.40 -14.54 -25.41
N ALA A 705 -19.76 -15.55 -24.80
CA ALA A 705 -19.45 -16.82 -25.46
C ALA A 705 -19.34 -17.96 -24.44
N SER A 706 -19.67 -19.20 -24.84
CA SER A 706 -19.35 -20.41 -24.08
C SER A 706 -18.23 -21.19 -24.77
N LEU A 707 -17.25 -21.63 -23.98
CA LEU A 707 -16.08 -22.41 -24.41
C LEU A 707 -16.19 -23.89 -24.02
N THR A 708 -17.31 -24.33 -23.42
CA THR A 708 -17.52 -25.71 -22.97
C THR A 708 -17.23 -26.73 -24.07
N ALA A 709 -17.67 -26.48 -25.30
CA ALA A 709 -17.36 -27.33 -26.45
C ALA A 709 -15.88 -27.28 -26.84
N ALA A 710 -15.29 -26.09 -26.95
CA ALA A 710 -13.89 -25.89 -27.34
C ALA A 710 -12.89 -26.55 -26.35
N LEU A 711 -13.23 -26.57 -25.06
CA LEU A 711 -12.39 -27.14 -24.00
C LEU A 711 -12.74 -28.59 -23.66
N SER A 712 -13.85 -29.14 -24.17
CA SER A 712 -14.31 -30.52 -23.86
C SER A 712 -13.33 -31.62 -24.25
N GLY A 713 -12.55 -31.40 -25.31
CA GLY A 713 -11.54 -32.34 -25.80
C GLY A 713 -10.20 -32.26 -25.08
N ASN A 714 -10.00 -31.30 -24.18
CA ASN A 714 -8.69 -31.07 -23.55
C ASN A 714 -8.24 -32.29 -22.72
N ARG A 715 -6.98 -32.66 -22.86
CA ARG A 715 -6.35 -33.81 -22.20
C ARG A 715 -5.24 -33.41 -21.21
N ASP A 716 -4.77 -32.18 -21.26
CA ASP A 716 -3.59 -31.67 -20.56
C ASP A 716 -3.79 -30.15 -20.29
N VAL A 717 -2.73 -29.33 -20.32
CA VAL A 717 -2.81 -27.86 -20.35
C VAL A 717 -2.94 -27.33 -21.78
N VAL A 718 -3.81 -26.33 -21.98
CA VAL A 718 -3.85 -25.50 -23.20
C VAL A 718 -3.80 -24.03 -22.85
N PHE A 719 -3.34 -23.18 -23.78
CA PHE A 719 -3.46 -21.74 -23.66
C PHE A 719 -4.77 -21.25 -24.27
N LEU A 720 -5.52 -20.42 -23.54
CA LEU A 720 -6.68 -19.69 -24.02
C LEU A 720 -6.29 -18.23 -24.22
N LYS A 721 -6.31 -17.73 -25.46
CA LYS A 721 -6.08 -16.33 -25.80
C LYS A 721 -7.41 -15.65 -26.14
N LEU A 722 -7.66 -14.52 -25.48
CA LEU A 722 -8.80 -13.62 -25.74
C LEU A 722 -8.26 -12.28 -26.25
N VAL A 723 -8.85 -11.75 -27.32
CA VAL A 723 -8.54 -10.40 -27.84
C VAL A 723 -9.84 -9.64 -28.09
N LEU A 724 -9.99 -8.49 -27.41
CA LEU A 724 -11.08 -7.54 -27.60
C LEU A 724 -10.63 -6.42 -28.54
N THR A 725 -11.33 -6.23 -29.66
CA THR A 725 -11.11 -5.05 -30.54
C THR A 725 -12.31 -4.11 -30.55
N ASP A 726 -12.03 -2.81 -30.65
CA ASP A 726 -13.06 -1.77 -30.83
C ASP A 726 -13.69 -1.78 -32.23
N GLY A 727 -14.64 -0.88 -32.48
CA GLY A 727 -15.30 -0.72 -33.78
C GLY A 727 -14.39 -0.17 -34.90
N LYS A 728 -13.16 0.27 -34.58
CA LYS A 728 -12.13 0.72 -35.52
C LYS A 728 -11.04 -0.33 -35.75
N GLY A 729 -11.07 -1.45 -35.03
CA GLY A 729 -10.07 -2.52 -35.08
C GLY A 729 -8.89 -2.35 -34.11
N VAL A 730 -8.94 -1.38 -33.19
CA VAL A 730 -7.92 -1.19 -32.15
C VAL A 730 -8.09 -2.26 -31.07
N VAL A 731 -7.01 -2.94 -30.68
CA VAL A 731 -7.03 -3.86 -29.53
C VAL A 731 -7.21 -3.07 -28.24
N VAL A 732 -8.28 -3.37 -27.49
CA VAL A 732 -8.61 -2.74 -26.21
C VAL A 732 -8.16 -3.61 -25.03
N SER A 733 -8.17 -4.93 -25.20
CA SER A 733 -7.61 -5.88 -24.23
C SER A 733 -7.11 -7.15 -24.92
N ARG A 734 -5.99 -7.68 -24.42
CA ARG A 734 -5.42 -9.00 -24.73
C ARG A 734 -5.24 -9.76 -23.41
N ASN A 735 -5.78 -10.97 -23.30
CA ASN A 735 -5.66 -11.80 -22.09
C ASN A 735 -5.29 -13.23 -22.49
N VAL A 736 -4.46 -13.92 -21.69
CA VAL A 736 -3.99 -15.28 -21.96
C VAL A 736 -4.03 -16.11 -20.67
N TYR A 737 -4.73 -17.23 -20.69
CA TYR A 737 -4.86 -18.16 -19.56
C TYR A 737 -4.19 -19.48 -19.89
N TRP A 738 -3.65 -20.15 -18.88
CA TRP A 738 -3.27 -21.56 -18.91
C TRP A 738 -4.42 -22.36 -18.32
N VAL A 739 -5.10 -23.14 -19.16
CA VAL A 739 -6.32 -23.87 -18.82
C VAL A 739 -5.99 -25.36 -18.74
N ALA A 740 -5.93 -25.89 -17.52
CA ALA A 740 -5.78 -27.31 -17.27
C ALA A 740 -7.05 -28.09 -17.68
N LYS A 741 -6.93 -29.42 -17.74
CA LYS A 741 -8.01 -30.37 -18.02
C LYS A 741 -9.23 -30.22 -17.06
N GLY A 742 -8.99 -29.76 -15.83
CA GLY A 742 -9.99 -29.48 -14.81
C GLY A 742 -9.58 -28.29 -13.96
N VAL A 743 -10.54 -27.74 -13.22
CA VAL A 743 -10.32 -26.69 -12.19
C VAL A 743 -10.13 -27.35 -10.82
N ASP A 744 -9.66 -26.57 -9.85
CA ASP A 744 -9.48 -26.99 -8.46
C ASP A 744 -10.84 -27.27 -7.78
N GLU A 745 -10.92 -28.35 -6.98
CA GLU A 745 -12.13 -28.75 -6.26
C GLU A 745 -12.10 -28.24 -4.81
N LEU A 746 -13.03 -27.33 -4.49
CA LEU A 746 -13.14 -26.58 -3.23
C LEU A 746 -13.97 -27.33 -2.19
N ASP A 747 -13.47 -27.40 -0.96
CA ASP A 747 -14.21 -27.87 0.21
C ASP A 747 -14.92 -26.70 0.91
N TRP A 748 -16.08 -26.33 0.35
CA TRP A 748 -16.89 -25.24 0.88
C TRP A 748 -17.39 -25.49 2.31
N ASP A 749 -17.74 -26.74 2.63
CA ASP A 749 -18.28 -27.10 3.96
C ASP A 749 -17.17 -27.17 5.02
N GLY A 750 -15.93 -27.47 4.62
CA GLY A 750 -14.73 -27.41 5.46
C GLY A 750 -14.03 -26.05 5.53
N SER A 751 -14.64 -24.95 5.04
CA SER A 751 -14.03 -23.61 5.04
C SER A 751 -13.73 -23.10 6.46
N ASP A 752 -12.63 -22.35 6.59
CA ASP A 752 -12.27 -21.57 7.77
C ASP A 752 -12.53 -20.07 7.50
N TRP A 753 -12.43 -19.22 8.52
CA TRP A 753 -12.74 -17.78 8.40
C TRP A 753 -11.85 -17.03 7.39
N TYR A 754 -10.68 -17.57 7.09
CA TYR A 754 -9.68 -16.98 6.21
C TYR A 754 -9.40 -17.76 4.91
N VAL A 755 -10.01 -18.94 4.71
CA VAL A 755 -9.70 -19.80 3.55
C VAL A 755 -10.78 -20.86 3.30
N THR A 756 -11.05 -21.14 2.02
CA THR A 756 -11.75 -22.38 1.60
C THR A 756 -10.71 -23.34 1.03
N TYR A 757 -10.53 -24.50 1.67
CA TYR A 757 -9.49 -25.45 1.31
C TYR A 757 -9.75 -26.14 -0.04
N VAL A 758 -8.67 -26.58 -0.69
CA VAL A 758 -8.72 -27.33 -1.96
C VAL A 758 -8.40 -28.80 -1.71
N THR A 759 -9.34 -29.67 -2.08
CA THR A 759 -9.20 -31.13 -1.94
C THR A 759 -8.44 -31.77 -3.10
N LYS A 760 -8.47 -31.12 -4.28
CA LYS A 760 -7.81 -31.57 -5.50
C LYS A 760 -7.49 -30.38 -6.38
N TYR A 761 -6.24 -30.29 -6.81
CA TYR A 761 -5.69 -29.14 -7.49
C TYR A 761 -5.75 -29.29 -9.02
N SER A 762 -5.77 -28.17 -9.73
CA SER A 762 -5.45 -28.10 -11.15
C SER A 762 -3.98 -28.50 -11.38
N ASP A 763 -3.68 -29.21 -12.48
CA ASP A 763 -2.34 -29.70 -12.81
C ASP A 763 -1.76 -28.93 -14.01
N TYR A 764 -0.64 -28.26 -13.80
CA TYR A 764 0.13 -27.55 -14.82
C TYR A 764 1.54 -28.11 -15.02
N THR A 765 1.86 -29.27 -14.44
CA THR A 765 3.21 -29.88 -14.51
C THR A 765 3.65 -30.24 -15.93
N ALA A 766 2.75 -30.24 -16.90
CA ALA A 766 3.08 -30.31 -18.33
C ALA A 766 3.79 -29.04 -18.86
N LEU A 767 3.52 -27.86 -18.31
CA LEU A 767 4.23 -26.62 -18.68
C LEU A 767 5.72 -26.69 -18.27
N ASN A 768 6.08 -27.51 -17.28
CA ASN A 768 7.48 -27.78 -16.93
C ASN A 768 8.27 -28.49 -18.05
N LYS A 769 7.56 -29.05 -19.04
CA LYS A 769 8.11 -29.77 -20.21
C LYS A 769 8.00 -28.94 -21.49
N LEU A 770 7.59 -27.66 -21.40
CA LEU A 770 7.51 -26.75 -22.53
C LEU A 770 8.92 -26.56 -23.12
N ALA A 771 9.05 -26.74 -24.43
CA ALA A 771 10.33 -26.59 -25.12
C ALA A 771 10.82 -25.13 -25.10
N ALA A 772 12.13 -24.95 -25.18
CA ALA A 772 12.75 -23.63 -25.20
C ALA A 772 12.22 -22.74 -26.34
N ALA A 773 11.85 -21.50 -26.02
CA ALA A 773 11.42 -20.50 -26.98
C ALA A 773 12.47 -19.38 -27.06
N ASN A 774 13.04 -19.16 -28.24
CA ASN A 774 13.85 -17.98 -28.54
C ASN A 774 12.94 -16.75 -28.72
N VAL A 775 13.12 -15.73 -27.88
CA VAL A 775 12.43 -14.43 -27.94
C VAL A 775 13.47 -13.34 -28.22
N SER A 776 13.22 -12.51 -29.24
CA SER A 776 14.01 -11.29 -29.46
C SER A 776 13.28 -10.05 -28.94
N ALA A 777 14.00 -9.18 -28.26
CA ALA A 777 13.51 -7.88 -27.80
C ALA A 777 14.26 -6.74 -28.49
N THR A 778 13.53 -5.76 -29.02
CA THR A 778 14.09 -4.53 -29.61
C THR A 778 13.45 -3.32 -28.93
N ALA A 779 14.27 -2.45 -28.34
CA ALA A 779 13.81 -1.25 -27.64
C ALA A 779 14.11 0.03 -28.42
N VAL A 780 13.17 0.98 -28.43
CA VAL A 780 13.26 2.26 -29.14
C VAL A 780 12.83 3.39 -28.20
N VAL A 781 13.75 4.30 -27.90
CA VAL A 781 13.47 5.50 -27.09
C VAL A 781 12.88 6.61 -27.97
N GLY A 782 11.70 7.12 -27.59
CA GLY A 782 11.03 8.21 -28.30
C GLY A 782 11.85 9.53 -28.25
N LYS A 783 12.08 10.15 -29.42
CA LYS A 783 12.79 11.44 -29.52
C LYS A 783 11.79 12.61 -29.55
N GLY A 784 12.00 13.61 -28.70
CA GLY A 784 11.28 14.90 -28.71
C GLY A 784 10.36 15.13 -27.51
N ALA A 785 10.03 16.40 -27.25
CA ALA A 785 9.28 16.83 -26.06
C ALA A 785 7.87 16.22 -25.93
N ALA A 786 7.24 15.88 -27.05
CA ALA A 786 5.93 15.23 -27.08
C ALA A 786 5.94 13.79 -26.55
N ALA A 787 7.09 13.09 -26.61
CA ALA A 787 7.20 11.68 -26.24
C ALA A 787 7.47 11.43 -24.74
N ARG A 788 7.78 12.47 -23.94
CA ARG A 788 8.16 12.36 -22.51
C ARG A 788 9.28 11.35 -22.16
N GLY A 789 10.02 10.83 -23.14
CA GLY A 789 10.98 9.73 -22.93
C GLY A 789 10.37 8.33 -22.92
N GLU A 790 9.12 8.17 -23.37
CA GLU A 790 8.48 6.87 -23.62
C GLU A 790 9.43 5.96 -24.41
N THR A 791 9.66 4.77 -23.88
CA THR A 791 10.48 3.74 -24.52
C THR A 791 9.57 2.60 -24.93
N THR A 792 9.50 2.29 -26.22
CA THR A 792 8.75 1.12 -26.70
C THR A 792 9.66 -0.09 -26.78
N VAL A 793 9.14 -1.26 -26.42
CA VAL A 793 9.83 -2.55 -26.49
C VAL A 793 8.99 -3.48 -27.33
N THR A 794 9.49 -3.85 -28.51
CA THR A 794 8.88 -4.89 -29.35
C THR A 794 9.53 -6.23 -29.02
N LEU A 795 8.72 -7.16 -28.53
CA LEU A 795 9.04 -8.56 -28.37
C LEU A 795 8.55 -9.34 -29.60
N GLU A 796 9.31 -10.35 -30.00
CA GLU A 796 8.98 -11.27 -31.08
C GLU A 796 9.40 -12.70 -30.69
N ASN A 797 8.44 -13.63 -30.69
CA ASN A 797 8.74 -15.05 -30.50
C ASN A 797 9.23 -15.65 -31.83
N LEU A 798 10.52 -15.92 -31.94
CA LEU A 798 11.16 -16.47 -33.14
C LEU A 798 10.92 -17.97 -33.33
N SER A 799 10.19 -18.64 -32.43
CA SER A 799 10.08 -20.10 -32.33
C SER A 799 8.79 -20.65 -32.97
N SER A 800 8.64 -21.97 -32.93
CA SER A 800 7.40 -22.69 -33.29
C SER A 800 6.53 -23.04 -32.07
N VAL A 801 7.02 -22.84 -30.85
CA VAL A 801 6.31 -23.08 -29.58
C VAL A 801 6.02 -21.75 -28.86
N PRO A 802 5.05 -21.68 -27.93
CA PRO A 802 4.77 -20.47 -27.17
C PRO A 802 5.96 -20.10 -26.26
N ALA A 803 6.29 -18.82 -26.18
CA ALA A 803 7.13 -18.28 -25.11
C ALA A 803 6.19 -17.90 -23.95
N PHE A 804 6.26 -18.67 -22.87
CA PHE A 804 5.36 -18.53 -21.73
C PHE A 804 5.90 -17.53 -20.71
N PHE A 805 5.04 -16.62 -20.25
CA PHE A 805 5.25 -15.74 -19.10
C PHE A 805 6.58 -14.93 -19.15
N VAL A 806 6.82 -14.24 -20.27
CA VAL A 806 7.97 -13.36 -20.50
C VAL A 806 7.86 -12.09 -19.64
N SER A 807 8.83 -11.86 -18.76
CA SER A 807 8.91 -10.67 -17.90
C SER A 807 9.94 -9.65 -18.40
N LEU A 808 9.68 -8.39 -18.11
CA LEU A 808 10.52 -7.25 -18.43
C LEU A 808 10.84 -6.47 -17.16
N ASN A 809 12.13 -6.26 -16.88
CA ASN A 809 12.59 -5.38 -15.82
C ASN A 809 13.54 -4.32 -16.41
N LEU A 810 13.46 -3.09 -15.93
CA LEU A 810 14.41 -2.05 -16.29
C LEU A 810 15.47 -1.99 -15.20
N VAL A 811 16.72 -2.25 -15.56
CA VAL A 811 17.83 -2.24 -14.60
C VAL A 811 18.86 -1.16 -14.94
N ASP A 812 19.66 -0.78 -13.96
CA ASP A 812 20.76 0.14 -14.16
C ASP A 812 22.01 -0.57 -14.73
N LYS A 813 23.19 0.04 -14.65
CA LYS A 813 24.45 -0.58 -15.11
C LYS A 813 25.06 -1.58 -14.13
N ALA A 814 24.62 -1.60 -12.87
CA ALA A 814 25.01 -2.56 -11.86
C ALA A 814 24.03 -3.75 -11.76
N GLY A 815 22.83 -3.62 -12.34
CA GLY A 815 21.77 -4.64 -12.28
C GLY A 815 20.71 -4.36 -11.21
N GLY A 816 20.69 -3.16 -10.60
CA GLY A 816 19.64 -2.75 -9.67
C GLY A 816 18.38 -2.30 -10.39
N ASP A 817 17.20 -2.55 -9.80
CA ASP A 817 15.90 -2.16 -10.37
C ASP A 817 15.79 -0.64 -10.54
N VAL A 818 15.27 -0.19 -11.68
CA VAL A 818 15.01 1.24 -11.96
C VAL A 818 13.52 1.52 -11.74
N VAL A 819 13.20 1.99 -10.54
CA VAL A 819 11.82 2.21 -10.05
C VAL A 819 11.65 3.65 -9.52
N PRO A 820 10.41 4.19 -9.43
CA PRO A 820 9.16 3.63 -9.94
C PRO A 820 8.92 3.91 -11.44
N LEU A 821 8.27 2.97 -12.11
CA LEU A 821 7.95 2.98 -13.55
C LEU A 821 6.62 2.28 -13.83
N THR A 822 6.04 2.47 -15.01
CA THR A 822 4.91 1.66 -15.48
C THR A 822 5.16 1.06 -16.86
N TRP A 823 4.66 -0.15 -17.05
CA TRP A 823 4.67 -0.88 -18.33
C TRP A 823 3.24 -1.01 -18.85
N SER A 824 2.99 -0.80 -20.14
CA SER A 824 1.65 -0.94 -20.71
C SER A 824 1.09 -2.37 -20.61
N ASP A 825 1.96 -3.37 -20.72
CA ASP A 825 1.70 -4.79 -20.45
C ASP A 825 3.04 -5.47 -20.05
N ASN A 826 3.01 -6.53 -19.25
CA ASN A 826 4.20 -7.29 -18.81
C ASN A 826 3.79 -8.73 -18.41
N TYR A 827 4.74 -9.61 -18.11
CA TYR A 827 4.50 -11.04 -17.80
C TYR A 827 3.70 -11.76 -18.92
N VAL A 828 4.07 -11.47 -20.17
CA VAL A 828 3.29 -11.78 -21.37
C VAL A 828 3.60 -13.16 -21.94
N THR A 829 2.58 -13.88 -22.39
CA THR A 829 2.76 -15.07 -23.23
C THR A 829 2.71 -14.68 -24.71
N LEU A 830 3.68 -15.13 -25.51
CA LEU A 830 3.80 -14.88 -26.96
C LEU A 830 3.65 -16.18 -27.75
N PHE A 831 2.68 -16.23 -28.65
CA PHE A 831 2.47 -17.38 -29.53
C PHE A 831 3.50 -17.44 -30.67
N PRO A 832 3.62 -18.57 -31.39
CA PRO A 832 4.63 -18.72 -32.44
C PRO A 832 4.58 -17.61 -33.49
N LYS A 833 5.71 -16.93 -33.71
CA LYS A 833 5.85 -15.77 -34.62
C LYS A 833 5.00 -14.55 -34.24
N GLU A 834 4.36 -14.53 -33.07
CA GLU A 834 3.65 -13.36 -32.57
C GLU A 834 4.64 -12.25 -32.18
N LYS A 835 4.26 -11.00 -32.48
CA LYS A 835 4.95 -9.80 -32.01
C LYS A 835 4.03 -9.03 -31.08
N LEU A 836 4.60 -8.48 -30.01
CA LEU A 836 3.91 -7.59 -29.09
C LEU A 836 4.81 -6.38 -28.83
N THR A 837 4.25 -5.17 -28.92
CA THR A 837 4.95 -3.96 -28.50
C THR A 837 4.32 -3.47 -27.20
N VAL A 838 5.14 -3.20 -26.21
CA VAL A 838 4.74 -2.58 -24.94
C VAL A 838 5.48 -1.26 -24.75
N SER A 839 4.87 -0.31 -24.05
CA SER A 839 5.49 0.97 -23.69
C SER A 839 5.93 0.99 -22.23
N LEU A 840 7.05 1.64 -21.98
CA LEU A 840 7.63 1.92 -20.67
C LEU A 840 7.60 3.43 -20.41
N TYR A 841 7.09 3.81 -19.23
CA TYR A 841 7.04 5.17 -18.74
C TYR A 841 7.74 5.29 -17.37
N MET A 842 8.77 6.13 -17.29
CA MET A 842 9.35 6.50 -16.00
C MET A 842 8.43 7.46 -15.25
N LEU A 843 8.17 7.20 -13.95
CA LEU A 843 7.40 8.14 -13.12
C LEU A 843 8.28 9.26 -12.53
N SER A 844 9.60 9.07 -12.52
CA SER A 844 10.60 10.02 -12.01
C SER A 844 11.47 10.62 -13.14
N ASN A 845 11.98 11.84 -12.93
CA ASN A 845 12.82 12.56 -13.90
C ASN A 845 14.30 12.06 -13.94
N LEU A 846 14.54 10.77 -13.71
CA LEU A 846 15.88 10.20 -13.57
C LEU A 846 16.67 10.19 -14.90
N LYS A 847 17.77 10.95 -14.93
CA LYS A 847 18.74 10.94 -16.05
C LYS A 847 19.74 9.77 -15.93
N LEU A 848 19.24 8.55 -16.05
CA LEU A 848 20.06 7.34 -16.05
C LEU A 848 20.41 6.88 -17.48
N PHE A 849 21.36 5.94 -17.58
CA PHE A 849 21.66 5.17 -18.80
C PHE A 849 21.27 3.69 -18.57
N PRO A 850 19.96 3.36 -18.58
CA PRO A 850 19.47 2.04 -18.20
C PRO A 850 19.79 0.94 -19.22
N VAL A 851 19.65 -0.30 -18.76
CA VAL A 851 19.69 -1.52 -19.55
C VAL A 851 18.33 -2.21 -19.38
N LEU A 852 17.75 -2.67 -20.48
CA LEU A 852 16.55 -3.51 -20.43
C LEU A 852 16.97 -4.95 -20.15
N LEU A 853 16.47 -5.51 -19.04
CA LEU A 853 16.55 -6.93 -18.73
C LEU A 853 15.26 -7.60 -19.25
N VAL A 854 15.43 -8.63 -20.09
CA VAL A 854 14.32 -9.47 -20.56
C VAL A 854 14.57 -10.89 -20.08
N GLU A 855 13.64 -11.39 -19.27
CA GLU A 855 13.66 -12.75 -18.73
C GLU A 855 12.45 -13.53 -19.24
N TYR A 856 12.65 -14.82 -19.47
CA TYR A 856 11.58 -15.73 -19.87
C TYR A 856 11.92 -17.17 -19.51
N CYS A 857 10.88 -17.96 -19.22
CA CYS A 857 11.03 -19.38 -18.94
C CYS A 857 10.98 -20.22 -20.22
N SER A 858 11.92 -21.16 -20.32
CA SER A 858 12.31 -21.79 -21.58
C SER A 858 13.01 -23.13 -21.32
N SER A 859 12.21 -24.13 -20.91
CA SER A 859 12.60 -25.49 -20.47
C SER A 859 13.48 -25.59 -19.22
N ASN A 860 13.29 -26.66 -18.43
CA ASN A 860 14.00 -27.02 -17.19
C ASN A 860 13.93 -26.09 -15.95
N TRP A 861 13.43 -24.85 -16.03
CA TRP A 861 13.32 -23.85 -14.92
C TRP A 861 14.64 -23.41 -14.25
N LEU A 862 15.68 -24.24 -14.22
CA LEU A 862 17.03 -23.97 -13.72
C LEU A 862 17.83 -22.96 -14.58
N SER A 863 17.23 -22.44 -15.66
CA SER A 863 17.86 -21.49 -16.58
C SER A 863 16.83 -20.51 -17.16
N CYS A 864 16.50 -19.47 -16.38
CA CYS A 864 15.91 -18.26 -16.94
C CYS A 864 16.96 -17.57 -17.83
N PHE A 865 16.67 -17.41 -19.12
CA PHE A 865 17.61 -16.78 -20.07
C PHE A 865 17.52 -15.26 -19.98
N GLY A 866 18.14 -14.68 -18.96
CA GLY A 866 18.31 -13.24 -18.83
C GLY A 866 19.10 -12.66 -20.01
N SER A 867 18.43 -11.84 -20.83
CA SER A 867 19.04 -11.16 -21.98
C SER A 867 19.03 -9.64 -21.78
N THR A 868 20.17 -8.99 -22.03
CA THR A 868 20.36 -7.55 -21.76
C THR A 868 20.39 -6.74 -23.04
N ALA A 869 19.38 -5.90 -23.26
CA ALA A 869 19.36 -4.93 -24.35
C ALA A 869 19.79 -3.55 -23.84
N ARG A 870 20.92 -3.03 -24.34
CA ARG A 870 21.42 -1.69 -23.96
C ARG A 870 20.63 -0.60 -24.66
N LEU A 871 20.07 0.33 -23.90
CA LEU A 871 19.40 1.52 -24.42
C LEU A 871 20.45 2.57 -24.83
N GLY A 872 20.83 2.55 -26.11
CA GLY A 872 21.79 3.49 -26.69
C GLY A 872 21.19 4.87 -26.98
N SER A 873 21.93 5.94 -26.67
CA SER A 873 21.60 7.29 -27.11
C SER A 873 22.51 7.71 -28.27
N SER A 874 21.91 8.01 -29.43
CA SER A 874 22.61 8.57 -30.58
C SER A 874 22.23 10.04 -30.81
N HIS A 875 23.22 10.92 -30.64
CA HIS A 875 23.31 12.18 -31.38
C HIS A 875 23.94 11.93 -32.76
N GLU A 876 23.35 11.02 -33.54
CA GLU A 876 23.56 10.90 -34.99
C GLU A 876 22.48 10.02 -35.63
N ASN A 877 22.44 9.97 -36.96
CA ASN A 877 21.24 9.63 -37.74
C ASN A 877 20.85 8.14 -37.73
N ASN A 878 19.54 7.89 -37.70
CA ASN A 878 18.82 6.71 -38.20
C ASN A 878 19.52 5.33 -38.09
N LEU A 879 19.98 4.95 -36.90
CA LEU A 879 20.39 3.57 -36.60
C LEU A 879 19.41 2.90 -35.64
N ILE A 880 18.77 1.84 -36.11
CA ILE A 880 18.00 0.90 -35.28
C ILE A 880 19.01 0.02 -34.54
N HIS A 881 18.99 0.04 -33.20
CA HIS A 881 19.80 -0.88 -32.40
C HIS A 881 19.24 -2.31 -32.45
N ARG A 882 19.54 -3.01 -33.54
CA ARG A 882 19.25 -4.45 -33.70
C ARG A 882 20.25 -5.26 -32.87
N ALA A 883 19.91 -5.55 -31.63
CA ALA A 883 20.69 -6.44 -30.79
C ALA A 883 20.50 -7.90 -31.24
N GLU A 884 21.50 -8.51 -31.87
CA GLU A 884 21.56 -9.97 -31.98
C GLU A 884 21.91 -10.57 -30.62
N ILE A 885 20.90 -11.11 -29.95
CA ILE A 885 21.03 -11.77 -28.66
C ILE A 885 21.83 -13.07 -28.86
N ARG A 886 22.99 -13.16 -28.20
CA ARG A 886 23.70 -14.43 -28.00
C ARG A 886 23.45 -14.88 -26.57
N SER A 887 23.08 -16.15 -26.40
CA SER A 887 22.97 -16.78 -25.10
C SER A 887 24.34 -16.84 -24.42
N THR A 888 24.43 -16.32 -23.21
CA THR A 888 25.58 -16.54 -22.30
C THR A 888 25.13 -17.44 -21.17
N GLU A 889 25.62 -18.67 -21.14
CA GLU A 889 25.37 -19.59 -20.03
C GLU A 889 26.01 -19.07 -18.74
N TRP A 890 25.21 -18.87 -17.69
CA TRP A 890 25.72 -18.67 -16.34
C TRP A 890 26.04 -20.03 -15.71
N SER A 891 27.18 -20.60 -16.10
CA SER A 891 27.63 -21.89 -15.56
C SER A 891 28.00 -21.76 -14.08
N ALA A 892 27.19 -22.34 -13.18
CA ALA A 892 27.55 -22.47 -11.78
C ALA A 892 28.85 -23.28 -11.63
N GLY A 893 29.88 -22.67 -11.03
CA GLY A 893 31.21 -23.26 -10.94
C GLY A 893 31.28 -24.38 -9.90
N ASN A 894 30.99 -25.62 -10.30
CA ASN A 894 31.20 -26.81 -9.47
C ASN A 894 32.68 -27.03 -9.15
N ALA A 895 33.14 -26.50 -8.01
CA ALA A 895 34.44 -26.80 -7.44
C ALA A 895 34.49 -28.26 -6.97
N THR A 896 34.95 -29.15 -7.87
CA THR A 896 35.24 -30.55 -7.56
C THR A 896 36.75 -30.73 -7.42
N GLU A 897 37.20 -31.08 -6.22
CA GLU A 897 38.59 -31.45 -6.00
C GLU A 897 38.90 -32.79 -6.69
N GLN A 898 39.81 -32.78 -7.67
CA GLN A 898 40.50 -34.01 -8.09
C GLN A 898 42.00 -33.79 -8.29
N HIS A 899 42.72 -34.89 -8.05
CA HIS A 899 44.17 -34.95 -7.80
C HIS A 899 45.07 -34.44 -8.94
N ASN A 900 46.27 -34.01 -8.51
CA ASN A 900 47.46 -33.90 -9.36
C ASN A 900 47.64 -35.08 -10.32
N ASN A 901 47.88 -34.78 -11.60
CA ASN A 901 49.06 -35.31 -12.30
C ASN A 901 49.43 -34.42 -13.49
N GLY A 902 50.74 -34.33 -13.79
CA GLY A 902 51.28 -33.33 -14.72
C GLY A 902 51.50 -33.84 -16.14
N GLY A 903 51.55 -32.92 -17.11
CA GLY A 903 51.90 -33.20 -18.51
C GLY A 903 52.47 -31.96 -19.22
N ARG A 904 53.53 -32.14 -20.02
CA ARG A 904 54.18 -31.07 -20.82
C ARG A 904 53.71 -31.15 -22.27
N GLY A 905 53.34 -30.04 -22.90
CA GLY A 905 53.00 -29.98 -24.34
C GLY A 905 53.26 -28.59 -24.93
N ARG A 906 53.88 -28.50 -26.12
CA ARG A 906 54.44 -27.24 -26.67
C ARG A 906 53.57 -26.61 -27.77
N CYS A 907 53.86 -25.33 -28.02
CA CYS A 907 53.28 -24.46 -29.03
C CYS A 907 53.31 -24.97 -30.48
N ALA A 908 52.27 -24.60 -31.23
CA ALA A 908 52.30 -24.35 -32.67
C ALA A 908 51.43 -23.11 -32.98
N SER A 909 51.29 -22.74 -34.25
CA SER A 909 51.64 -21.36 -34.64
C SER A 909 51.20 -20.97 -36.05
N LEU A 910 51.25 -19.66 -36.37
CA LEU A 910 50.97 -19.03 -37.68
C LEU A 910 49.47 -19.00 -38.03
N HIS A 911 48.92 -18.03 -38.78
CA HIS A 911 49.50 -16.78 -39.31
C HIS A 911 48.47 -15.62 -39.28
N SER A 912 48.76 -14.52 -39.98
CA SER A 912 48.25 -13.17 -39.67
C SER A 912 47.76 -12.38 -40.88
N SER A 913 46.71 -11.57 -40.71
CA SER A 913 46.43 -10.39 -41.55
C SER A 913 45.97 -9.22 -40.67
N GLN A 914 46.50 -8.02 -40.91
CA GLN A 914 46.34 -6.85 -40.04
C GLN A 914 45.14 -5.96 -40.40
N TRP A 915 44.82 -5.03 -39.48
CA TRP A 915 44.26 -3.66 -39.58
C TRP A 915 43.21 -3.45 -38.47
N GLY A 916 43.26 -2.40 -37.64
CA GLY A 916 44.30 -1.35 -37.62
C GLY A 916 43.99 -0.08 -36.80
N SER A 917 43.42 -0.17 -35.60
CA SER A 917 43.24 1.00 -34.72
C SER A 917 43.44 0.67 -33.24
N ARG A 918 43.76 1.68 -32.41
CA ARG A 918 44.21 1.52 -31.02
C ARG A 918 43.08 1.78 -30.03
N ASN A 919 43.05 0.97 -28.97
CA ASN A 919 42.85 1.45 -27.61
C ASN A 919 43.71 0.59 -26.67
N GLU A 920 44.30 1.21 -25.66
CA GLU A 920 45.36 0.58 -24.85
C GLU A 920 44.77 -0.22 -23.68
N VAL A 921 45.33 -1.41 -23.43
CA VAL A 921 45.01 -2.23 -22.24
C VAL A 921 46.30 -2.64 -21.55
N VAL A 922 46.78 -1.76 -20.67
CA VAL A 922 47.86 -2.00 -19.69
C VAL A 922 47.52 -1.17 -18.44
N GLY A 923 47.61 -1.67 -17.21
CA GLY A 923 47.92 -3.04 -16.79
C GLY A 923 47.82 -3.25 -15.28
N ILE A 924 47.79 -4.53 -14.91
CA ILE A 924 47.70 -5.12 -13.56
C ILE A 924 48.51 -4.38 -12.48
N LYS A 925 47.93 -4.20 -11.27
CA LYS A 925 48.65 -4.42 -10.01
C LYS A 925 47.75 -4.83 -8.85
N LEU A 926 48.25 -5.76 -8.02
CA LEU A 926 47.60 -6.23 -6.80
C LEU A 926 47.83 -5.27 -5.64
N GLN A 927 46.98 -5.35 -4.61
CA GLN A 927 47.50 -5.39 -3.24
C GLN A 927 46.67 -6.32 -2.33
N ARG A 928 47.36 -7.25 -1.66
CA ARG A 928 46.91 -7.94 -0.44
C ARG A 928 47.72 -7.35 0.72
N ALA A 929 47.07 -6.84 1.75
CA ALA A 929 47.61 -6.63 3.10
C ALA A 929 46.41 -6.56 4.06
N TRP A 930 46.21 -7.57 4.93
CA TRP A 930 46.87 -7.74 6.23
C TRP A 930 46.39 -6.74 7.29
N PHE A 931 45.54 -7.22 8.21
CA PHE A 931 45.86 -7.21 9.65
C PHE A 931 45.04 -8.29 10.39
N GLU A 932 45.70 -9.02 11.29
CA GLU A 932 45.09 -9.97 12.23
C GLU A 932 45.40 -9.52 13.69
N HIS A 933 44.74 -10.17 14.65
CA HIS A 933 45.00 -10.15 16.10
C HIS A 933 44.73 -8.85 16.89
N ILE A 934 43.69 -8.90 17.72
CA ILE A 934 43.87 -8.87 19.19
C ILE A 934 43.21 -10.13 19.76
N VAL A 935 43.76 -10.68 20.86
CA VAL A 935 43.50 -12.02 21.39
C VAL A 935 43.65 -12.01 22.94
N LEU A 936 42.88 -12.86 23.67
CA LEU A 936 42.88 -13.10 25.15
C LEU A 936 42.22 -12.00 26.04
N PRO A 937 41.83 -12.27 27.33
CA PRO A 937 41.12 -13.48 27.83
C PRO A 937 40.17 -13.28 29.07
N HIS A 938 39.51 -14.39 29.49
CA HIS A 938 39.02 -14.70 30.86
C HIS A 938 37.90 -13.80 31.49
N LEU A 939 37.14 -14.18 32.54
CA LEU A 939 37.04 -15.40 33.40
C LEU A 939 35.59 -15.98 33.34
N GLU A 940 35.38 -17.30 33.48
CA GLU A 940 34.83 -18.05 34.66
C GLU A 940 33.49 -17.54 35.27
N SER A 941 32.58 -18.37 35.81
CA SER A 941 32.69 -19.77 36.24
C SER A 941 31.43 -20.63 36.04
N SER A 942 31.67 -21.93 35.84
CA SER A 942 30.79 -23.11 35.93
C SER A 942 29.52 -23.08 36.81
N TYR A 943 28.49 -23.83 36.38
CA TYR A 943 28.14 -25.11 37.02
C TYR A 943 27.65 -26.12 35.96
N SER A 944 27.79 -27.42 36.21
CA SER A 944 27.52 -28.49 35.23
C SER A 944 27.03 -29.79 35.90
N THR A 945 26.51 -30.73 35.09
CA THR A 945 26.30 -32.17 35.41
C THR A 945 25.29 -32.49 36.54
N ILE A 946 24.61 -33.65 36.61
CA ILE A 946 24.52 -34.86 35.75
C ILE A 946 23.14 -35.53 35.99
N CYS A 947 22.55 -36.21 34.99
CA CYS A 947 21.89 -37.53 35.12
C CYS A 947 21.20 -37.99 33.82
N ASN A 948 21.45 -39.24 33.43
CA ASN A 948 20.77 -39.94 32.32
C ASN A 948 19.71 -40.91 32.87
N GLY A 949 18.68 -41.26 32.09
CA GLY A 949 17.77 -42.38 32.44
C GLY A 949 16.54 -42.54 31.53
N PRO A 950 16.55 -43.44 30.53
CA PRO A 950 15.42 -43.69 29.63
C PRO A 950 14.62 -44.96 29.97
N VAL A 951 13.31 -44.98 29.70
CA VAL A 951 12.49 -46.20 29.68
C VAL A 951 11.54 -46.19 28.47
N ARG A 952 11.55 -47.28 27.69
CA ARG A 952 10.52 -47.60 26.68
C ARG A 952 9.40 -48.41 27.33
N PHE A 953 8.19 -48.34 26.78
CA PHE A 953 7.32 -49.52 26.72
C PHE A 953 6.61 -49.64 25.37
N LEU A 954 6.34 -50.89 24.97
CA LEU A 954 5.67 -51.29 23.73
C LEU A 954 4.37 -52.00 24.10
N SER A 955 3.28 -51.80 23.34
CA SER A 955 2.77 -52.81 22.38
C SER A 955 1.27 -52.70 22.03
N ARG A 956 0.97 -52.97 20.74
CA ARG A 956 -0.20 -53.70 20.15
C ARG A 956 -1.61 -53.57 20.77
N GLY A 957 -2.64 -53.27 19.95
CA GLY A 957 -4.04 -53.55 20.36
C GLY A 957 -5.21 -53.12 19.46
N LYS A 958 -5.23 -53.47 18.17
CA LYS A 958 -6.36 -53.55 17.21
C LYS A 958 -7.83 -53.18 17.62
N ASP A 959 -8.45 -52.45 16.69
CA ASP A 959 -9.82 -52.59 16.12
C ASP A 959 -11.12 -52.19 16.90
N SER A 960 -12.08 -51.70 16.09
CA SER A 960 -13.55 -51.60 16.28
C SER A 960 -14.22 -50.35 16.90
N GLN A 961 -15.02 -49.73 16.02
CA GLN A 961 -16.06 -48.70 16.09
C GLN A 961 -16.91 -48.46 17.38
N ALA A 962 -17.04 -47.16 17.69
CA ALA A 962 -18.30 -46.37 17.76
C ALA A 962 -19.18 -46.28 19.03
N SER A 963 -19.72 -45.06 19.18
CA SER A 963 -20.83 -44.58 20.03
C SER A 963 -20.55 -44.19 21.49
N GLN A 964 -21.33 -43.21 21.97
CA GLN A 964 -21.45 -42.69 23.34
C GLN A 964 -20.20 -42.04 23.99
N ALA A 965 -19.99 -40.76 23.69
CA ALA A 965 -19.08 -39.87 24.44
C ALA A 965 -19.75 -38.52 24.76
N ALA A 966 -20.69 -38.51 25.73
CA ALA A 966 -21.52 -37.33 26.03
C ALA A 966 -21.76 -37.10 27.55
N SER A 967 -20.75 -37.33 28.40
CA SER A 967 -20.87 -37.04 29.85
C SER A 967 -19.58 -36.69 30.61
N GLU A 968 -18.38 -36.78 30.03
CA GLU A 968 -17.12 -36.67 30.80
C GLU A 968 -16.41 -35.29 30.78
N GLN A 969 -16.78 -34.35 29.91
CA GLN A 969 -16.14 -33.02 29.91
C GLN A 969 -16.42 -32.17 31.16
N HIS A 970 -17.47 -32.49 31.94
CA HIS A 970 -17.88 -31.64 33.07
C HIS A 970 -16.98 -31.76 34.32
N LYS A 971 -16.25 -32.87 34.49
CA LYS A 971 -15.43 -33.11 35.70
C LYS A 971 -14.03 -32.50 35.65
N LEU A 972 -13.46 -32.27 34.45
CA LEU A 972 -12.13 -31.65 34.32
C LEU A 972 -12.14 -30.13 34.55
N ARG A 973 -13.29 -29.44 34.38
CA ARG A 973 -13.42 -27.98 34.60
C ARG A 973 -13.43 -27.54 36.08
N GLN A 974 -13.38 -28.46 37.05
CA GLN A 974 -13.30 -28.12 38.49
C GLN A 974 -11.90 -28.31 39.11
N ALA A 975 -10.92 -28.83 38.36
CA ALA A 975 -9.55 -29.02 38.86
C ALA A 975 -8.67 -27.77 38.72
N SER A 976 -8.86 -26.96 37.67
CA SER A 976 -8.01 -25.79 37.37
C SER A 976 -8.23 -24.59 38.31
N THR A 977 -9.43 -24.46 38.88
CA THR A 977 -9.82 -23.32 39.73
C THR A 977 -9.19 -23.30 41.13
N SER A 978 -8.49 -24.38 41.52
CA SER A 978 -7.78 -24.46 42.81
C SER A 978 -6.32 -24.00 42.74
N PHE A 979 -5.67 -24.01 41.57
CA PHE A 979 -4.27 -23.59 41.44
C PHE A 979 -4.13 -22.07 41.32
N GLY A 980 -5.06 -21.40 40.63
CA GLY A 980 -5.03 -19.95 40.41
C GLY A 980 -5.12 -19.09 41.67
N LYS A 981 -5.60 -19.64 42.80
CA LYS A 981 -5.75 -18.91 44.07
C LYS A 981 -4.47 -18.84 44.91
N LEU A 982 -3.42 -19.59 44.58
CA LEU A 982 -2.14 -19.54 45.30
C LEU A 982 -1.16 -18.48 44.73
N CYS A 983 -1.24 -18.16 43.44
CA CYS A 983 -0.38 -17.13 42.83
C CYS A 983 -0.78 -15.69 43.18
N GLN A 984 -2.01 -15.46 43.67
CA GLN A 984 -2.52 -14.12 43.95
C GLN A 984 -2.00 -13.48 45.26
N ALA A 985 -1.30 -14.24 46.10
CA ALA A 985 -0.76 -13.75 47.38
C ALA A 985 0.60 -13.04 47.24
N SER A 986 1.37 -13.34 46.19
CA SER A 986 2.80 -12.95 46.08
C SER A 986 3.04 -11.62 45.35
N TYR A 987 1.99 -10.98 44.82
CA TYR A 987 2.10 -9.82 43.93
C TYR A 987 1.63 -8.50 44.58
N ARG A 988 1.82 -8.37 45.90
CA ARG A 988 1.51 -7.15 46.68
C ARG A 988 2.70 -6.57 47.47
N GLN A 989 3.92 -7.03 47.19
CA GLN A 989 5.16 -6.43 47.65
C GLN A 989 6.25 -6.49 46.57
N LEU A 990 6.01 -5.76 45.47
CA LEU A 990 6.99 -5.30 44.49
C LEU A 990 6.42 -4.06 43.79
#